data_AF-F3KNN5-F1
#
_entry.id   AF-F3KNN5-F1
#
_cell.length_a   1.000
_cell.length_b   1.000
_cell.length_c   1.000
_cell.angle_alpha   90.00
_cell.angle_beta   90.00
_cell.angle_gamma   90.00
#
_symmetry.space_group_name_H-M   'P 1'
#
loop_
_entity.id
_entity.type
_entity.pdbx_description
1 polymer ?
#
loop_
_entity_poly.entity_id
_entity_poly.type
_entity_poly.pdbx_seq_one_letter_code
_entity_poly.pdbx_strand_id
1 'polypeptide(L)'
;MNLSMPFTPARQGRFFGLRFLSLLSSFTPLSPVSRIARLRRGLLWPVLISGAALLAACGGGGGGGGGGGGSGGSTARTPTDLVISEVGSCYYYNVDCWFEVYNPTASAINLSGYDLRSTSINSSSGGSVTIYNFTLPSFTVPAGGYVLISGNVDNTVQGGTQMVRVSSGGRVPFWTSSGFIELVKSYNTVDFVRFGSSSQTPMSSGQWSGASADSLPNASSTYGNSLVRRYPISTDSDSASDWTSVDWATPAGRNDVGDSADADADGIPDTAEVSGGTFGGLDLYAMGARTGQKDIFIEVDQMNSTDPGVIPRKEALQKVVDAFAAKSISVHFDAGTAYNSSFSTADFNLGQGSGVVPYEPCVGLDQTTCTSNTSNRRSLYDYKAESMDLRRRAVFHYLLFANSQKADGTAGSSGIAELVGNDLIVSLGAWGYTTATGTSTALGVNGLINSQAATVMHELGHNLGLRHGGNVDTNYKPNYWSVMNYLYQIYGLDANPASSTAYERWRYEKVASHGGLTLCTFNNSSPCGAPSLFKMDYSDGTGSSLNEASLQESANVGRGNSSGTAYADWDNSGNQTSGFIAVDLNGDGTSGTLTDYNDWGNLQLPFARSYNGNSGFSILKSANAVVANPITADKQPIAEETPPSMLFFESLRNGQ
;
A
#
# COMPACT_ATOMS: atom_id res chain seq x y z
N MET A 1 43.02 -38.14 25.96
CA MET A 1 42.65 -38.21 27.38
C MET A 1 41.21 -37.79 27.48
N ASN A 2 40.38 -38.72 27.96
CA ASN A 2 38.95 -38.62 28.19
C ASN A 2 38.61 -37.48 29.15
N LEU A 3 37.42 -36.91 29.02
CA LEU A 3 36.52 -36.84 30.17
C LEU A 3 35.07 -36.83 29.72
N SER A 4 34.38 -37.83 30.21
CA SER A 4 33.03 -38.25 29.92
C SER A 4 32.19 -38.03 31.19
N MET A 5 30.87 -37.84 30.98
CA MET A 5 29.75 -38.18 31.88
C MET A 5 29.44 -37.23 33.08
N PRO A 6 28.23 -37.29 33.69
CA PRO A 6 27.09 -38.22 33.47
C PRO A 6 25.68 -37.60 33.37
N PHE A 7 24.75 -38.49 33.03
CA PHE A 7 23.28 -38.36 33.03
C PHE A 7 22.66 -38.99 34.29
N THR A 8 21.42 -38.56 34.62
CA THR A 8 20.31 -39.22 35.39
C THR A 8 20.33 -39.31 36.93
N PRO A 9 19.17 -39.52 37.66
CA PRO A 9 17.73 -39.37 37.32
C PRO A 9 16.78 -38.79 38.44
N ALA A 10 15.48 -38.61 38.09
CA ALA A 10 14.24 -38.79 38.91
C ALA A 10 13.94 -37.80 40.09
N ARG A 11 12.69 -37.36 40.41
CA ARG A 11 11.35 -37.97 40.36
C ARG A 11 10.23 -36.92 40.66
N GLN A 12 9.01 -37.22 40.20
CA GLN A 12 7.64 -36.86 40.72
C GLN A 12 7.19 -35.39 40.71
N GLY A 13 5.98 -35.00 40.28
CA GLY A 13 4.80 -35.73 39.79
C GLY A 13 3.54 -34.99 40.25
N ARG A 14 2.54 -34.80 39.36
CA ARG A 14 1.10 -34.75 39.71
C ARG A 14 0.23 -34.75 38.46
N PHE A 15 -0.57 -35.80 38.37
CA PHE A 15 -1.68 -36.02 37.44
C PHE A 15 -2.89 -35.15 37.80
N PHE A 16 -3.61 -34.66 36.79
CA PHE A 16 -5.07 -34.61 36.79
C PHE A 16 -5.56 -34.90 35.37
N GLY A 17 -6.34 -35.96 35.22
CA GLY A 17 -7.01 -36.32 33.98
C GLY A 17 -8.45 -35.82 33.96
N LEU A 18 -8.97 -35.54 32.77
CA LEU A 18 -10.40 -35.63 32.49
C LEU A 18 -10.61 -35.96 31.02
N ARG A 19 -11.31 -37.09 30.79
CA ARG A 19 -11.86 -37.55 29.52
C ARG A 19 -13.13 -36.76 29.20
N PHE A 20 -13.35 -36.43 27.92
CA PHE A 20 -14.68 -36.26 27.31
C PHE A 20 -14.57 -36.67 25.82
N LEU A 21 -15.00 -37.89 25.48
CA LEU A 21 -16.25 -38.22 24.79
C LEU A 21 -16.47 -37.46 23.47
N SER A 22 -16.11 -38.13 22.36
CA SER A 22 -16.54 -37.79 21.00
C SER A 22 -17.97 -38.30 20.77
N LEU A 23 -18.89 -37.39 20.46
CA LEU A 23 -20.22 -37.71 19.97
C LEU A 23 -20.32 -37.31 18.50
N LEU A 24 -20.55 -38.32 17.66
CA LEU A 24 -20.97 -38.19 16.28
C LEU A 24 -22.26 -37.37 16.20
N SER A 25 -22.30 -36.41 15.29
CA SER A 25 -23.57 -35.99 14.67
C SER A 25 -23.36 -35.82 13.18
N SER A 26 -24.15 -36.61 12.48
CA SER A 26 -24.33 -36.70 11.04
C SER A 26 -25.17 -35.53 10.54
N PHE A 27 -24.69 -34.80 9.54
CA PHE A 27 -25.55 -33.99 8.67
C PHE A 27 -25.16 -34.20 7.22
N THR A 28 -26.08 -34.84 6.49
CA THR A 28 -26.12 -35.03 5.04
C THR A 28 -26.35 -33.70 4.31
N PRO A 29 -25.67 -33.40 3.20
CA PRO A 29 -26.06 -32.32 2.32
C PRO A 29 -27.10 -32.80 1.30
N LEU A 30 -28.23 -32.11 1.22
CA LEU A 30 -29.21 -32.23 0.16
C LEU A 30 -28.70 -31.51 -1.09
N SER A 31 -28.65 -32.22 -2.22
CA SER A 31 -28.76 -31.62 -3.56
C SER A 31 -30.25 -31.52 -3.93
N PRO A 32 -30.62 -30.61 -4.87
CA PRO A 32 -30.96 -31.15 -6.19
C PRO A 32 -30.63 -30.26 -7.40
N VAL A 33 -30.17 -30.93 -8.44
CA VAL A 33 -30.67 -30.90 -9.84
C VAL A 33 -30.45 -29.63 -10.69
N SER A 34 -29.63 -29.82 -11.72
CA SER A 34 -29.66 -29.10 -13.00
C SER A 34 -30.61 -29.79 -14.00
N ARG A 35 -31.39 -29.01 -14.77
CA ARG A 35 -31.57 -29.13 -16.24
C ARG A 35 -32.67 -28.22 -16.81
N ILE A 36 -32.23 -27.35 -17.74
CA ILE A 36 -32.73 -27.12 -19.11
C ILE A 36 -34.23 -26.79 -19.31
N ALA A 37 -34.47 -25.56 -19.77
CA ALA A 37 -35.43 -25.30 -20.85
C ALA A 37 -34.94 -24.11 -21.72
N ARG A 38 -34.72 -24.42 -23.01
CA ARG A 38 -34.51 -23.45 -24.10
C ARG A 38 -35.83 -22.73 -24.39
N LEU A 39 -35.77 -21.44 -24.74
CA LEU A 39 -36.63 -20.86 -25.78
C LEU A 39 -35.91 -19.68 -26.45
N ARG A 40 -35.79 -19.77 -27.78
CA ARG A 40 -35.26 -18.76 -28.69
C ARG A 40 -36.41 -17.92 -29.26
N ARG A 41 -36.02 -16.73 -29.75
CA ARG A 41 -36.68 -15.79 -30.69
C ARG A 41 -37.55 -14.74 -30.00
N GLY A 42 -37.42 -13.44 -30.29
CA GLY A 42 -36.60 -12.75 -31.29
C GLY A 42 -36.76 -11.23 -31.22
N LEU A 43 -35.82 -10.55 -31.89
CA LEU A 43 -35.95 -9.27 -32.61
C LEU A 43 -36.98 -8.25 -32.13
N LEU A 44 -36.53 -7.06 -31.71
CA LEU A 44 -36.75 -5.76 -32.38
C LEU A 44 -36.30 -4.58 -31.47
N TRP A 45 -35.43 -3.74 -32.02
CA TRP A 45 -35.19 -2.33 -31.67
C TRP A 45 -35.54 -1.52 -32.95
N PRO A 46 -35.63 -0.17 -32.94
CA PRO A 46 -35.80 0.78 -31.83
C PRO A 46 -36.89 1.86 -32.14
N VAL A 47 -37.29 2.68 -31.16
CA VAL A 47 -37.86 4.02 -31.43
C VAL A 47 -37.33 5.03 -30.41
N LEU A 48 -36.68 6.06 -30.96
CA LEU A 48 -36.32 7.35 -30.36
C LEU A 48 -37.56 8.10 -29.87
N ILE A 49 -37.53 8.65 -28.64
CA ILE A 49 -38.21 9.92 -28.33
C ILE A 49 -37.35 10.73 -27.34
N SER A 50 -36.97 11.91 -27.82
CA SER A 50 -36.40 13.06 -27.13
C SER A 50 -37.44 13.72 -26.21
N GLY A 51 -36.99 14.23 -25.05
CA GLY A 51 -37.84 14.99 -24.13
C GLY A 51 -37.02 15.99 -23.33
N ALA A 52 -37.22 17.26 -23.63
CA ALA A 52 -36.48 18.42 -23.15
C ALA A 52 -36.83 18.83 -21.71
N ALA A 53 -35.90 19.61 -21.15
CA ALA A 53 -35.97 20.32 -19.88
C ALA A 53 -37.21 21.22 -19.73
N LEU A 54 -37.62 21.42 -18.47
CA LEU A 54 -38.45 22.56 -18.07
C LEU A 54 -37.94 23.12 -16.73
N LEU A 55 -37.27 24.27 -16.83
CA LEU A 55 -37.20 25.28 -15.77
C LEU A 55 -38.61 25.81 -15.51
N ALA A 56 -38.95 26.03 -14.25
CA ALA A 56 -40.01 26.94 -13.85
C ALA A 56 -39.53 27.81 -12.68
N ALA A 57 -39.42 29.10 -12.94
CA ALA A 57 -39.27 30.17 -11.97
C ALA A 57 -40.51 31.09 -12.03
N CYS A 58 -40.64 31.92 -10.99
CA CYS A 58 -41.69 32.91 -10.69
C CYS A 58 -42.96 32.30 -10.07
N GLY A 59 -43.51 32.78 -8.96
CA GLY A 59 -43.35 34.02 -8.20
C GLY A 59 -44.74 34.41 -7.68
N GLY A 60 -44.88 34.77 -6.39
CA GLY A 60 -46.15 35.24 -5.85
C GLY A 60 -46.13 35.40 -4.34
N GLY A 61 -46.09 36.65 -3.86
CA GLY A 61 -46.11 37.01 -2.45
C GLY A 61 -47.52 37.13 -1.86
N GLY A 62 -47.58 37.21 -0.53
CA GLY A 62 -48.77 37.55 0.27
C GLY A 62 -48.54 37.22 1.74
N GLY A 63 -48.34 38.26 2.57
CA GLY A 63 -47.96 38.15 3.98
C GLY A 63 -49.11 38.05 4.98
N GLY A 64 -48.75 37.82 6.25
CA GLY A 64 -49.66 37.97 7.39
C GLY A 64 -49.26 37.25 8.69
N GLY A 65 -48.40 37.87 9.50
CA GLY A 65 -48.59 38.04 10.95
C GLY A 65 -48.48 36.86 11.94
N GLY A 66 -47.40 36.88 12.74
CA GLY A 66 -47.49 36.87 14.20
C GLY A 66 -47.48 35.52 14.95
N GLY A 67 -46.34 35.19 15.55
CA GLY A 67 -46.23 34.13 16.54
C GLY A 67 -44.78 33.94 17.01
N GLY A 68 -44.33 34.79 17.93
CA GLY A 68 -42.99 34.73 18.51
C GLY A 68 -42.75 33.43 19.29
N GLY A 69 -41.84 32.62 18.77
CA GLY A 69 -41.12 31.59 19.51
C GLY A 69 -39.66 31.76 19.13
N GLY A 70 -38.88 32.42 19.99
CA GLY A 70 -37.45 32.61 19.80
C GLY A 70 -36.72 31.27 19.85
N SER A 71 -36.60 30.62 18.70
CA SER A 71 -35.48 29.73 18.42
C SER A 71 -34.28 30.64 18.21
N GLY A 72 -33.38 30.71 19.21
CA GLY A 72 -32.06 31.29 19.03
C GLY A 72 -31.25 30.39 18.11
N GLY A 73 -31.51 30.45 16.81
CA GLY A 73 -30.60 29.90 15.81
C GLY A 73 -29.31 30.72 15.87
N SER A 74 -28.18 30.06 16.11
CA SER A 74 -26.88 30.68 15.90
C SER A 74 -26.83 31.09 14.43
N THR A 75 -26.73 32.40 14.17
CA THR A 75 -26.48 32.89 12.83
C THR A 75 -25.08 32.45 12.44
N ALA A 76 -24.96 31.61 11.41
CA ALA A 76 -23.67 31.10 10.97
C ALA A 76 -22.69 32.25 10.69
N ARG A 77 -21.50 32.17 11.28
CA ARG A 77 -20.44 33.17 11.13
C ARG A 77 -19.55 32.83 9.95
N THR A 78 -18.94 33.84 9.34
CA THR A 78 -17.81 33.62 8.42
C THR A 78 -16.55 33.41 9.26
N PRO A 79 -15.82 32.28 9.09
CA PRO A 79 -14.56 32.07 9.80
C PRO A 79 -13.52 33.15 9.51
N THR A 80 -12.87 33.66 10.56
CA THR A 80 -11.82 34.70 10.48
C THR A 80 -10.48 34.27 11.06
N ASP A 81 -10.39 33.02 11.53
CA ASP A 81 -9.20 32.38 12.11
C ASP A 81 -9.28 30.88 11.73
N LEU A 82 -8.42 30.02 12.30
CA LEU A 82 -8.39 28.59 12.03
C LEU A 82 -9.73 27.91 12.32
N VAL A 83 -10.06 26.92 11.49
CA VAL A 83 -11.26 26.08 11.62
C VAL A 83 -10.84 24.63 11.62
N ILE A 84 -11.43 23.81 12.49
CA ILE A 84 -11.31 22.35 12.47
C ILE A 84 -12.09 21.84 11.25
N SER A 85 -11.41 21.36 10.23
CA SER A 85 -12.06 20.93 8.98
C SER A 85 -12.47 19.45 9.01
N GLU A 86 -11.70 18.61 9.70
CA GLU A 86 -11.89 17.16 9.68
C GLU A 86 -11.43 16.52 11.00
N VAL A 87 -12.13 15.48 11.44
CA VAL A 87 -11.74 14.66 12.59
C VAL A 87 -11.71 13.20 12.17
N GLY A 88 -10.53 12.58 12.21
CA GLY A 88 -10.34 11.19 11.83
C GLY A 88 -10.90 10.21 12.88
N SER A 89 -11.39 9.07 12.41
CA SER A 89 -11.72 7.92 13.26
C SER A 89 -10.49 7.46 14.04
N CYS A 90 -10.69 6.99 15.27
CA CYS A 90 -9.63 6.43 16.11
C CYS A 90 -10.20 5.30 16.96
N TYR A 91 -9.47 4.19 17.07
CA TYR A 91 -9.94 2.99 17.80
C TYR A 91 -8.98 2.58 18.92
N TYR A 92 -7.70 2.40 18.60
CA TYR A 92 -6.70 1.96 19.58
C TYR A 92 -6.05 3.13 20.31
N TYR A 93 -5.80 3.00 21.61
CA TYR A 93 -5.20 4.06 22.44
C TYR A 93 -3.71 4.31 22.14
N ASN A 94 -3.07 3.36 21.47
CA ASN A 94 -1.67 3.39 21.06
C ASN A 94 -1.53 3.67 19.55
N VAL A 95 -2.52 4.31 18.93
CA VAL A 95 -2.36 4.90 17.59
C VAL A 95 -2.53 6.42 17.66
N ASP A 96 -1.95 7.09 16.68
CA ASP A 96 -2.02 8.53 16.52
C ASP A 96 -3.40 8.96 15.98
N CYS A 97 -4.32 9.35 16.87
CA CYS A 97 -5.54 10.03 16.46
C CYS A 97 -5.20 11.40 15.87
N TRP A 98 -5.92 11.84 14.84
CA TRP A 98 -5.67 13.11 14.17
C TRP A 98 -6.94 13.88 13.84
N PHE A 99 -6.79 15.20 13.77
CA PHE A 99 -7.77 16.10 13.20
C PHE A 99 -7.05 17.10 12.30
N GLU A 100 -7.80 17.87 11.52
CA GLU A 100 -7.26 18.81 10.57
C GLU A 100 -7.73 20.23 10.92
N VAL A 101 -6.84 21.20 10.68
CA VAL A 101 -7.16 22.62 10.70
C VAL A 101 -7.01 23.24 9.32
N TYR A 102 -7.98 24.05 8.95
CA TYR A 102 -8.01 24.88 7.75
C TYR A 102 -7.81 26.34 8.11
N ASN A 103 -6.99 27.06 7.33
CA ASN A 103 -6.83 28.50 7.43
C ASN A 103 -7.61 29.21 6.31
N PRO A 104 -8.83 29.72 6.58
CA PRO A 104 -9.65 30.43 5.59
C PRO A 104 -9.15 31.86 5.29
N THR A 105 -8.13 32.34 5.99
CA THR A 105 -7.68 33.74 5.88
C THR A 105 -6.67 33.94 4.73
N ALA A 106 -6.45 35.19 4.35
CA ALA A 106 -5.50 35.56 3.30
C ALA A 106 -4.02 35.52 3.73
N SER A 107 -3.73 35.23 5.01
CA SER A 107 -2.39 35.24 5.57
C SER A 107 -2.09 33.93 6.29
N ALA A 108 -0.83 33.50 6.29
CA ALA A 108 -0.42 32.33 7.05
C ALA A 108 -0.61 32.57 8.56
N ILE A 109 -1.04 31.52 9.28
CA ILE A 109 -1.24 31.53 10.73
C ILE A 109 -0.22 30.60 11.36
N ASN A 110 0.45 31.03 12.43
CA ASN A 110 1.33 30.17 13.20
C ASN A 110 0.57 29.57 14.39
N LEU A 111 0.71 28.26 14.61
CA LEU A 111 0.10 27.53 15.73
C LEU A 111 0.70 27.92 17.10
N SER A 112 1.81 28.64 17.14
CA SER A 112 2.37 29.18 18.38
C SER A 112 1.35 30.08 19.09
N GLY A 113 0.98 29.73 20.32
CA GLY A 113 -0.02 30.45 21.11
C GLY A 113 -1.44 29.91 20.98
N TYR A 114 -1.63 28.85 20.19
CA TYR A 114 -2.83 28.02 20.23
C TYR A 114 -2.60 26.84 21.18
N ASP A 115 -3.64 26.49 21.92
CA ASP A 115 -3.73 25.23 22.66
C ASP A 115 -4.83 24.36 22.05
N LEU A 116 -4.59 23.06 22.03
CA LEU A 116 -5.60 22.04 21.78
C LEU A 116 -6.16 21.56 23.11
N ARG A 117 -7.45 21.75 23.34
CA ARG A 117 -8.16 21.09 24.44
C ARG A 117 -9.00 19.96 23.88
N SER A 118 -8.77 18.74 24.36
CA SER A 118 -9.46 17.55 23.88
C SER A 118 -9.49 16.46 24.95
N THR A 119 -10.23 15.40 24.69
CA THR A 119 -10.04 14.13 25.39
C THR A 119 -8.65 13.57 25.11
N SER A 120 -8.08 12.89 26.10
CA SER A 120 -6.71 12.37 26.05
C SER A 120 -6.58 11.07 26.80
N ILE A 121 -5.56 10.30 26.45
CA ILE A 121 -5.19 9.06 27.13
C ILE A 121 -3.67 9.01 27.33
N ASN A 122 -3.20 8.22 28.29
CA ASN A 122 -1.79 7.87 28.38
C ASN A 122 -1.52 6.75 27.36
N SER A 123 -0.73 7.01 26.32
CA SER A 123 -0.49 6.05 25.24
C SER A 123 0.34 4.83 25.69
N SER A 124 1.14 4.97 26.76
CA SER A 124 1.98 3.89 27.28
C SER A 124 1.23 2.93 28.20
N SER A 125 0.30 3.43 29.02
CA SER A 125 -0.43 2.61 29.99
C SER A 125 -1.92 2.43 29.69
N GLY A 126 -2.45 3.11 28.68
CA GLY A 126 -3.89 3.24 28.45
C GLY A 126 -4.60 3.92 29.63
N GLY A 127 -5.84 3.52 29.87
CA GLY A 127 -6.62 3.91 31.06
C GLY A 127 -7.75 4.88 30.76
N SER A 128 -8.07 5.75 31.73
CA SER A 128 -9.23 6.63 31.64
C SER A 128 -9.01 7.78 30.66
N VAL A 129 -9.94 7.93 29.72
CA VAL A 129 -10.01 9.08 28.83
C VAL A 129 -10.39 10.32 29.65
N THR A 130 -9.54 11.33 29.64
CA THR A 130 -9.73 12.55 30.44
C THR A 130 -9.37 13.80 29.64
N ILE A 131 -9.94 14.94 30.00
CA ILE A 131 -9.70 16.21 29.33
C ILE A 131 -8.27 16.69 29.61
N TYR A 132 -7.59 17.18 28.58
CA TYR A 132 -6.26 17.74 28.70
C TYR A 132 -6.06 18.90 27.72
N ASN A 133 -5.15 19.81 28.07
CA ASN A 133 -4.76 20.94 27.23
C ASN A 133 -3.33 20.70 26.74
N PHE A 134 -3.15 20.66 25.43
CA PHE A 134 -1.87 20.51 24.76
C PHE A 134 -1.48 21.83 24.11
N THR A 135 -0.33 22.37 24.48
CA THR A 135 0.21 23.54 23.78
C THR A 135 0.73 23.13 22.42
N LEU A 136 0.26 23.81 21.37
CA LEU A 136 0.70 23.53 20.01
C LEU A 136 2.07 24.17 19.75
N PRO A 137 2.99 23.47 19.07
CA PRO A 137 4.31 24.01 18.76
C PRO A 137 4.20 25.08 17.67
N SER A 138 5.30 25.81 17.45
CA SER A 138 5.40 26.69 16.28
C SER A 138 5.33 25.86 15.01
N PHE A 139 4.27 26.07 14.24
CA PHE A 139 4.04 25.42 12.96
C PHE A 139 3.16 26.34 12.10
N THR A 140 3.46 26.47 10.82
CA THR A 140 2.76 27.43 9.95
C THR A 140 1.64 26.73 9.19
N VAL A 141 0.42 27.24 9.32
CA VAL A 141 -0.73 26.87 8.47
C VAL A 141 -0.81 27.92 7.34
N PRO A 142 -0.52 27.56 6.09
CA PRO A 142 -0.55 28.50 4.96
C PRO A 142 -1.92 29.16 4.78
N ALA A 143 -1.96 30.35 4.17
CA ALA A 143 -3.22 30.99 3.77
C ALA A 143 -3.99 30.07 2.80
N GLY A 144 -5.26 29.79 3.08
CA GLY A 144 -6.05 28.82 2.32
C GLY A 144 -5.56 27.37 2.41
N GLY A 145 -4.62 27.07 3.32
CA GLY A 145 -4.01 25.77 3.49
C GLY A 145 -4.61 24.95 4.63
N TYR A 146 -4.25 23.66 4.64
CA TYR A 146 -4.68 22.66 5.60
C TYR A 146 -3.47 22.05 6.31
N VAL A 147 -3.59 21.75 7.59
CA VAL A 147 -2.56 21.08 8.39
C VAL A 147 -3.22 20.06 9.31
N LEU A 148 -2.68 18.84 9.34
CA LEU A 148 -3.06 17.82 10.31
C LEU A 148 -2.42 18.08 11.66
N ILE A 149 -3.18 17.86 12.73
CA ILE A 149 -2.71 17.81 14.10
C ILE A 149 -2.97 16.39 14.60
N SER A 150 -1.88 15.70 14.93
CA SER A 150 -1.86 14.29 15.31
C SER A 150 -1.36 14.10 16.74
N GLY A 151 -1.75 13.00 17.38
CA GLY A 151 -1.00 12.44 18.50
C GLY A 151 0.46 12.15 18.15
N ASN A 152 1.27 11.87 19.18
CA ASN A 152 2.65 11.39 19.02
C ASN A 152 2.93 10.22 19.96
N VAL A 153 2.25 9.10 19.73
CA VAL A 153 2.34 7.89 20.57
C VAL A 153 3.77 7.36 20.63
N ASP A 154 4.43 7.29 19.48
CA ASP A 154 5.77 6.70 19.32
C ASP A 154 6.91 7.70 19.54
N ASN A 155 6.59 8.94 19.96
CA ASN A 155 7.55 10.03 20.11
C ASN A 155 8.44 10.21 18.85
N THR A 156 7.82 10.10 17.69
CA THR A 156 8.46 10.28 16.40
C THR A 156 8.88 11.74 16.20
N VAL A 157 9.98 11.93 15.50
CA VAL A 157 10.46 13.26 15.15
C VAL A 157 9.48 13.92 14.18
N GLN A 158 9.21 15.19 14.41
CA GLN A 158 8.40 16.01 13.50
C GLN A 158 9.08 16.09 12.12
N GLY A 159 8.33 15.76 11.06
CA GLY A 159 8.80 15.81 9.67
C GLY A 159 7.70 16.36 8.76
N GLY A 160 8.10 16.92 7.60
CA GLY A 160 7.19 17.50 6.63
C GLY A 160 6.56 18.85 7.04
N THR A 161 5.68 19.36 6.18
CA THR A 161 5.06 20.70 6.32
C THR A 161 3.53 20.68 6.44
N GLN A 162 2.89 19.51 6.36
CA GLN A 162 1.43 19.36 6.36
C GLN A 162 0.87 18.68 7.62
N MET A 163 1.70 18.21 8.55
CA MET A 163 1.26 17.60 9.79
C MET A 163 2.11 18.08 10.96
N VAL A 164 1.50 18.27 12.12
CA VAL A 164 2.16 18.50 13.40
C VAL A 164 1.78 17.41 14.39
N ARG A 165 2.75 16.95 15.18
CA ARG A 165 2.58 15.91 16.20
C ARG A 165 2.59 16.50 17.60
N VAL A 166 1.69 16.03 18.44
CA VAL A 166 1.41 16.62 19.76
C VAL A 166 1.35 15.54 20.85
N SER A 167 2.12 15.75 21.91
CA SER A 167 2.07 14.96 23.14
C SER A 167 2.49 15.80 24.34
N SER A 168 2.16 15.35 25.56
CA SER A 168 2.62 15.95 26.81
C SER A 168 2.96 14.84 27.80
N GLY A 169 4.25 14.59 28.01
CA GLY A 169 4.71 13.36 28.65
C GLY A 169 4.18 12.13 27.90
N GLY A 170 3.61 11.16 28.60
CA GLY A 170 2.96 10.00 27.96
C GLY A 170 1.53 10.25 27.48
N ARG A 171 1.01 11.49 27.52
CA ARG A 171 -0.38 11.79 27.13
C ARG A 171 -0.46 12.26 25.68
N VAL A 172 -1.47 11.77 24.97
CA VAL A 172 -1.79 12.16 23.59
C VAL A 172 -3.29 12.48 23.45
N PRO A 173 -3.70 13.32 22.48
CA PRO A 173 -5.11 13.46 22.10
C PRO A 173 -5.71 12.10 21.73
N PHE A 174 -6.90 11.82 22.23
CA PHE A 174 -7.55 10.54 21.98
C PHE A 174 -9.08 10.63 22.11
N TRP A 175 -9.79 9.98 21.20
CA TRP A 175 -11.24 9.82 21.20
C TRP A 175 -11.62 8.49 20.55
N THR A 176 -12.89 8.12 20.65
CA THR A 176 -13.46 6.92 19.99
C THR A 176 -14.69 7.35 19.20
N SER A 177 -15.85 6.72 19.40
CA SER A 177 -17.12 7.19 18.83
C SER A 177 -17.64 8.50 19.43
N SER A 178 -17.06 8.95 20.55
CA SER A 178 -17.46 10.13 21.30
C SER A 178 -16.23 10.90 21.77
N GLY A 179 -16.30 12.24 21.73
CA GLY A 179 -15.19 13.11 22.04
C GLY A 179 -15.48 14.57 21.74
N PHE A 180 -14.47 15.41 21.89
CA PHE A 180 -14.50 16.80 21.46
C PHE A 180 -13.10 17.30 21.13
N ILE A 181 -13.04 18.33 20.30
CA ILE A 181 -11.81 19.04 19.92
C ILE A 181 -12.12 20.53 20.04
N GLU A 182 -11.25 21.24 20.73
CA GLU A 182 -11.35 22.67 20.94
C GLU A 182 -10.00 23.32 20.64
N LEU A 183 -9.97 24.23 19.67
CA LEU A 183 -8.84 25.12 19.44
C LEU A 183 -9.02 26.36 20.30
N VAL A 184 -7.99 26.72 21.04
CA VAL A 184 -8.03 27.80 22.03
C VAL A 184 -6.88 28.75 21.77
N LYS A 185 -7.14 30.06 21.80
CA LYS A 185 -6.12 31.10 21.69
C LYS A 185 -6.39 32.17 22.74
N SER A 186 -5.39 32.43 23.59
CA SER A 186 -5.51 33.38 24.70
C SER A 186 -6.75 33.14 25.57
N TYR A 187 -7.01 31.87 25.93
CA TYR A 187 -8.16 31.41 26.72
C TYR A 187 -9.54 31.62 26.08
N ASN A 188 -9.61 31.93 24.78
CA ASN A 188 -10.85 31.99 24.03
C ASN A 188 -10.91 30.82 23.05
N THR A 189 -12.09 30.21 22.91
CA THR A 189 -12.36 29.23 21.87
C THR A 189 -12.25 29.93 20.50
N VAL A 190 -11.41 29.37 19.64
CA VAL A 190 -11.28 29.76 18.22
C VAL A 190 -12.26 28.98 17.39
N ASP A 191 -12.33 27.67 17.64
CA ASP A 191 -13.29 26.75 17.04
C ASP A 191 -13.46 25.51 17.92
N PHE A 192 -14.62 24.87 17.81
CA PHE A 192 -15.02 23.76 18.66
C PHE A 192 -15.89 22.77 17.91
N VAL A 193 -15.65 21.49 18.17
CA VAL A 193 -16.56 20.41 17.80
C VAL A 193 -16.68 19.42 18.95
N ARG A 194 -17.91 18.95 19.19
CA ARG A 194 -18.17 17.76 19.98
C ARG A 194 -19.02 16.77 19.18
N PHE A 195 -18.80 15.49 19.43
CA PHE A 195 -19.43 14.43 18.66
C PHE A 195 -19.82 13.24 19.54
N GLY A 196 -20.74 12.43 19.03
CA GLY A 196 -21.30 11.29 19.74
C GLY A 196 -22.02 11.70 21.03
N SER A 197 -21.70 11.03 22.13
CA SER A 197 -22.33 11.27 23.43
C SER A 197 -21.70 12.40 24.26
N SER A 198 -20.68 13.08 23.75
CA SER A 198 -19.95 14.11 24.49
C SER A 198 -20.87 15.28 24.85
N SER A 199 -20.86 15.68 26.13
CA SER A 199 -21.59 16.85 26.62
C SER A 199 -20.66 18.03 26.93
N GLN A 200 -19.41 17.99 26.43
CA GLN A 200 -18.43 19.04 26.73
C GLN A 200 -18.90 20.38 26.18
N THR A 201 -18.66 21.45 26.95
CA THR A 201 -18.88 22.83 26.52
C THR A 201 -17.55 23.52 26.15
N PRO A 202 -17.53 24.40 25.14
CA PRO A 202 -16.38 25.25 24.87
C PRO A 202 -16.08 26.20 26.04
N MET A 203 -14.86 26.72 26.12
CA MET A 203 -14.45 27.73 27.10
C MET A 203 -15.19 29.05 26.90
N SER A 204 -15.32 29.49 25.64
CA SER A 204 -16.06 30.69 25.31
C SER A 204 -17.55 30.35 25.15
N SER A 205 -18.40 31.04 25.92
CA SER A 205 -19.85 30.84 25.85
C SER A 205 -20.38 31.17 24.45
N GLY A 206 -21.32 30.34 23.97
CA GLY A 206 -21.94 30.52 22.65
C GLY A 206 -21.15 29.95 21.47
N GLN A 207 -19.94 29.42 21.66
CA GLN A 207 -19.13 28.77 20.61
C GLN A 207 -19.51 27.30 20.35
N TRP A 208 -20.71 26.90 20.78
CA TRP A 208 -21.40 25.69 20.34
C TRP A 208 -22.88 25.76 20.71
N SER A 209 -23.75 25.33 19.81
CA SER A 209 -25.19 25.25 20.06
C SER A 209 -25.78 23.89 19.65
N GLY A 210 -26.88 23.51 20.31
CA GLY A 210 -27.61 22.29 19.95
C GLY A 210 -26.92 20.98 20.36
N ALA A 211 -27.23 19.91 19.62
CA ALA A 211 -26.71 18.57 19.86
C ALA A 211 -25.22 18.44 19.50
N SER A 212 -24.63 17.31 19.82
CA SER A 212 -23.31 16.91 19.31
C SER A 212 -23.45 16.46 17.85
N ALA A 213 -22.36 16.58 17.08
CA ALA A 213 -22.28 15.96 15.76
C ALA A 213 -22.38 14.43 15.87
N ASP A 214 -22.61 13.78 14.72
CA ASP A 214 -22.71 12.31 14.64
C ASP A 214 -21.50 11.63 15.27
N SER A 215 -21.68 10.42 15.80
CA SER A 215 -20.57 9.64 16.36
C SER A 215 -19.62 9.19 15.25
N LEU A 216 -18.31 9.26 15.52
CA LEU A 216 -17.33 8.59 14.66
C LEU A 216 -17.53 7.06 14.71
N PRO A 217 -17.31 6.36 13.58
CA PRO A 217 -17.14 4.92 13.59
C PRO A 217 -16.02 4.49 14.55
N ASN A 218 -16.23 3.38 15.26
CA ASN A 218 -15.35 2.92 16.34
C ASN A 218 -15.10 1.41 16.23
N ALA A 219 -14.44 1.02 15.13
CA ALA A 219 -13.94 -0.33 14.93
C ALA A 219 -12.54 -0.28 14.32
N SER A 220 -11.81 -1.39 14.42
CA SER A 220 -10.50 -1.49 13.77
C SER A 220 -10.61 -1.39 12.25
N SER A 221 -11.72 -1.81 11.64
CA SER A 221 -11.95 -1.72 10.19
C SER A 221 -12.50 -0.37 9.71
N THR A 222 -12.53 0.66 10.54
CA THR A 222 -13.11 1.97 10.18
C THR A 222 -12.08 3.08 10.16
N TYR A 223 -10.79 2.74 10.05
CA TYR A 223 -9.77 3.73 9.72
C TYR A 223 -9.99 4.25 8.29
N GLY A 224 -9.81 5.55 8.10
CA GLY A 224 -10.15 6.21 6.84
C GLY A 224 -11.55 6.83 6.83
N ASN A 225 -12.40 6.55 7.84
CA ASN A 225 -13.62 7.33 8.08
C ASN A 225 -13.33 8.63 8.83
N SER A 226 -14.16 9.64 8.64
CA SER A 226 -14.03 10.91 9.36
C SER A 226 -15.37 11.64 9.55
N LEU A 227 -15.34 12.65 10.42
CA LEU A 227 -16.34 13.72 10.48
C LEU A 227 -15.73 14.94 9.80
N VAL A 228 -16.43 15.51 8.82
CA VAL A 228 -15.92 16.62 8.01
C VAL A 228 -16.87 17.81 8.00
N ARG A 229 -16.30 19.01 7.92
CA ARG A 229 -16.97 20.17 7.32
C ARG A 229 -16.72 20.14 5.81
N ARG A 230 -17.78 20.05 5.00
CA ARG A 230 -17.69 19.92 3.54
C ARG A 230 -17.09 21.17 2.89
N TYR A 231 -16.28 20.96 1.84
CA TYR A 231 -15.78 22.07 1.03
C TYR A 231 -16.91 22.68 0.16
N PRO A 232 -17.01 24.02 0.01
CA PRO A 232 -16.20 25.05 0.65
C PRO A 232 -16.67 25.39 2.08
N ILE A 233 -15.72 25.54 3.01
CA ILE A 233 -15.98 26.00 4.39
C ILE A 233 -16.09 27.54 4.39
N SER A 234 -17.29 28.05 4.10
CA SER A 234 -17.55 29.50 4.02
C SER A 234 -18.31 30.07 5.22
N THR A 235 -18.99 29.20 5.97
CA THR A 235 -19.75 29.55 7.16
C THR A 235 -19.56 28.49 8.24
N ASP A 236 -19.72 28.89 9.49
CA ASP A 236 -19.66 28.03 10.67
C ASP A 236 -20.83 28.37 11.58
N SER A 237 -21.75 27.43 11.76
CA SER A 237 -22.92 27.62 12.64
C SER A 237 -22.61 27.37 14.11
N ASP A 238 -21.37 26.96 14.43
CA ASP A 238 -20.95 26.46 15.73
C ASP A 238 -21.94 25.36 16.21
N SER A 239 -22.29 24.41 15.33
CA SER A 239 -23.27 23.35 15.66
C SER A 239 -23.05 22.06 14.86
N ALA A 240 -23.81 21.02 15.20
CA ALA A 240 -23.79 19.74 14.50
C ALA A 240 -24.12 19.84 13.01
N SER A 241 -24.84 20.87 12.54
CA SER A 241 -25.21 21.00 11.14
C SER A 241 -24.04 21.28 10.19
N ASP A 242 -22.89 21.69 10.72
CA ASP A 242 -21.68 21.92 9.92
C ASP A 242 -20.97 20.60 9.56
N TRP A 243 -21.31 19.51 10.23
CA TRP A 243 -20.55 18.26 10.21
C TRP A 243 -21.29 17.14 9.47
N THR A 244 -20.54 16.35 8.71
CA THR A 244 -21.02 15.18 7.98
C THR A 244 -20.08 14.01 8.23
N SER A 245 -20.62 12.82 8.50
CA SER A 245 -19.81 11.60 8.52
C SER A 245 -19.52 11.12 7.10
N VAL A 246 -18.28 10.76 6.82
CA VAL A 246 -17.83 10.25 5.53
C VAL A 246 -17.01 8.97 5.68
N ASP A 247 -17.08 8.14 4.65
CA ASP A 247 -16.31 6.90 4.55
C ASP A 247 -14.89 7.14 4.02
N TRP A 248 -14.65 8.32 3.45
CA TRP A 248 -13.40 8.70 2.81
C TRP A 248 -12.86 9.98 3.43
N ALA A 249 -11.85 9.82 4.26
CA ALA A 249 -11.08 10.92 4.78
C ALA A 249 -10.23 11.56 3.68
N THR A 250 -10.10 12.88 3.72
CA THR A 250 -9.35 13.66 2.72
C THR A 250 -8.29 14.52 3.40
N PRO A 251 -7.31 13.88 4.07
CA PRO A 251 -6.36 14.59 4.91
C PRO A 251 -5.47 15.55 4.11
N ALA A 252 -5.15 16.68 4.75
CA ALA A 252 -4.35 17.79 4.25
C ALA A 252 -4.98 18.49 3.03
N GLY A 253 -6.30 18.37 2.87
CA GLY A 253 -6.99 18.69 1.63
C GLY A 253 -8.43 19.15 1.83
N ARG A 254 -9.12 19.32 0.70
CA ARG A 254 -10.52 19.71 0.69
C ARG A 254 -11.39 18.49 0.99
N ASN A 255 -12.39 18.64 1.86
CA ASN A 255 -13.42 17.62 2.08
C ASN A 255 -14.44 17.60 0.94
N ASP A 256 -14.05 17.04 -0.21
CA ASP A 256 -14.74 17.15 -1.51
C ASP A 256 -15.21 15.83 -2.14
N VAL A 257 -15.00 14.68 -1.50
CA VAL A 257 -15.47 13.36 -1.98
C VAL A 257 -16.97 13.20 -1.79
N GLY A 258 -17.75 13.03 -2.86
CA GLY A 258 -19.22 13.14 -2.82
C GLY A 258 -19.95 12.03 -2.07
N ASP A 259 -19.64 10.77 -2.39
CA ASP A 259 -20.25 9.57 -1.82
C ASP A 259 -19.21 8.50 -1.49
N SER A 260 -19.66 7.30 -1.12
CA SER A 260 -18.78 6.18 -0.75
C SER A 260 -18.69 5.05 -1.77
N ALA A 261 -19.21 5.24 -2.99
CA ALA A 261 -19.13 4.22 -4.03
C ALA A 261 -17.69 4.05 -4.53
N ASP A 262 -17.33 2.81 -4.84
CA ASP A 262 -16.04 2.36 -5.39
C ASP A 262 -16.35 1.06 -6.15
N ALA A 263 -16.71 1.23 -7.43
CA ALA A 263 -17.37 0.18 -8.21
C ALA A 263 -16.41 -0.93 -8.68
N ASP A 264 -15.13 -0.61 -8.85
CA ASP A 264 -14.06 -1.53 -9.28
C ASP A 264 -13.19 -2.04 -8.11
N ALA A 265 -13.44 -1.55 -6.91
CA ALA A 265 -12.82 -1.97 -5.65
C ALA A 265 -11.30 -1.74 -5.63
N ASP A 266 -10.85 -0.62 -6.19
CA ASP A 266 -9.44 -0.25 -6.25
C ASP A 266 -8.97 0.59 -5.05
N GLY A 267 -9.91 1.13 -4.26
CA GLY A 267 -9.58 1.99 -3.14
C GLY A 267 -9.69 3.48 -3.43
N ILE A 268 -10.34 3.87 -4.52
CA ILE A 268 -10.63 5.25 -4.88
C ILE A 268 -12.17 5.42 -4.98
N PRO A 269 -12.75 6.50 -4.43
CA PRO A 269 -14.19 6.72 -4.60
C PRO A 269 -14.53 7.13 -6.04
N ASP A 270 -15.61 6.57 -6.59
CA ASP A 270 -16.09 6.83 -7.97
C ASP A 270 -16.22 8.35 -8.25
N THR A 271 -16.61 9.12 -7.22
CA THR A 271 -16.77 10.58 -7.33
C THR A 271 -15.46 11.34 -7.52
N ALA A 272 -14.31 10.74 -7.22
CA ALA A 272 -12.98 11.31 -7.50
C ALA A 272 -12.45 10.91 -8.89
N GLU A 273 -13.07 9.93 -9.55
CA GLU A 273 -12.66 9.37 -10.84
C GLU A 273 -13.48 9.88 -12.03
N VAL A 274 -14.22 10.98 -11.83
CA VAL A 274 -15.02 11.63 -12.86
C VAL A 274 -14.47 13.02 -13.16
N SER A 275 -14.75 13.53 -14.36
CA SER A 275 -14.33 14.88 -14.75
C SER A 275 -14.90 15.92 -13.79
N GLY A 276 -14.01 16.71 -13.17
CA GLY A 276 -14.35 17.72 -12.16
C GLY A 276 -14.49 17.18 -10.74
N GLY A 277 -14.40 15.86 -10.55
CA GLY A 277 -14.26 15.21 -9.25
C GLY A 277 -12.83 15.35 -8.71
N THR A 278 -12.69 15.32 -7.38
CA THR A 278 -11.40 15.41 -6.71
C THR A 278 -11.36 14.56 -5.44
N PHE A 279 -10.15 14.17 -5.02
CA PHE A 279 -9.89 13.54 -3.73
C PHE A 279 -8.96 14.44 -2.90
N GLY A 280 -9.48 15.16 -1.90
CA GLY A 280 -8.64 16.11 -1.15
C GLY A 280 -8.17 17.29 -2.02
N GLY A 281 -8.88 17.58 -3.11
CA GLY A 281 -8.44 18.52 -4.14
C GLY A 281 -7.41 17.97 -5.15
N LEU A 282 -7.08 16.67 -5.13
CA LEU A 282 -6.33 16.00 -6.19
C LEU A 282 -7.26 15.64 -7.35
N ASP A 283 -6.90 16.03 -8.58
CA ASP A 283 -7.63 15.69 -9.80
C ASP A 283 -7.17 14.32 -10.33
N LEU A 284 -7.62 13.24 -9.68
CA LEU A 284 -7.25 11.88 -10.05
C LEU A 284 -7.74 11.51 -11.46
N TYR A 285 -8.86 12.08 -11.90
CA TYR A 285 -9.35 11.93 -13.27
C TYR A 285 -8.36 12.48 -14.30
N ALA A 286 -7.79 13.67 -14.08
CA ALA A 286 -6.75 14.21 -14.93
C ALA A 286 -5.46 13.37 -14.89
N MET A 287 -5.18 12.72 -13.76
CA MET A 287 -4.05 11.80 -13.61
C MET A 287 -4.25 10.44 -14.29
N GLY A 288 -5.50 10.07 -14.58
CA GLY A 288 -5.82 8.88 -15.37
C GLY A 288 -6.92 7.98 -14.81
N ALA A 289 -7.41 8.25 -13.59
CA ALA A 289 -8.39 7.41 -12.91
C ALA A 289 -9.74 7.38 -13.63
N ARG A 290 -10.43 6.24 -13.67
CA ARG A 290 -11.73 6.11 -14.34
C ARG A 290 -12.64 5.13 -13.59
N THR A 291 -13.86 5.58 -13.31
CA THR A 291 -14.92 4.71 -12.75
C THR A 291 -15.04 3.36 -13.49
N GLY A 292 -14.88 2.25 -12.77
CA GLY A 292 -14.98 0.90 -13.32
C GLY A 292 -13.69 0.36 -13.94
N GLN A 293 -12.57 1.06 -13.76
CA GLN A 293 -11.23 0.67 -14.14
C GLN A 293 -10.38 0.67 -12.87
N LYS A 294 -9.80 -0.47 -12.53
CA LYS A 294 -8.88 -0.55 -11.40
C LYS A 294 -7.65 0.31 -11.64
N ASP A 295 -7.38 1.24 -10.74
CA ASP A 295 -6.26 2.16 -10.83
C ASP A 295 -5.29 1.99 -9.64
N ILE A 296 -3.99 2.04 -9.94
CA ILE A 296 -2.92 2.01 -8.93
C ILE A 296 -2.05 3.24 -9.15
N PHE A 297 -1.97 4.12 -8.16
CA PHE A 297 -1.11 5.30 -8.20
C PHE A 297 0.20 5.02 -7.45
N ILE A 298 1.33 5.44 -8.02
CA ILE A 298 2.66 5.24 -7.43
C ILE A 298 3.48 6.53 -7.57
N GLU A 299 3.84 7.12 -6.45
CA GLU A 299 4.79 8.23 -6.37
C GLU A 299 6.21 7.66 -6.35
N VAL A 300 7.06 8.14 -7.25
CA VAL A 300 8.43 7.66 -7.47
C VAL A 300 9.41 8.76 -7.11
N ASP A 301 10.16 8.52 -6.05
CA ASP A 301 11.30 9.32 -5.66
C ASP A 301 12.61 8.58 -5.96
N GLN A 302 13.67 9.34 -6.21
CA GLN A 302 15.04 8.85 -6.36
C GLN A 302 15.99 9.60 -5.45
N MET A 303 16.96 8.90 -4.87
CA MET A 303 18.08 9.56 -4.21
C MET A 303 18.93 10.33 -5.22
N ASN A 304 19.42 11.50 -4.82
CA ASN A 304 20.32 12.32 -5.63
C ASN A 304 21.67 11.62 -5.87
N SER A 305 21.74 10.81 -6.92
CA SER A 305 22.88 9.97 -7.27
C SER A 305 23.18 10.07 -8.77
N THR A 306 24.39 9.65 -9.15
CA THR A 306 24.77 9.44 -10.56
C THR A 306 24.85 7.96 -10.92
N ASP A 307 24.64 7.06 -9.95
CA ASP A 307 24.59 5.62 -10.17
C ASP A 307 23.32 5.26 -10.97
N PRO A 308 23.43 4.65 -12.17
CA PRO A 308 22.28 4.25 -12.96
C PRO A 308 21.27 3.35 -12.24
N GLY A 309 21.72 2.54 -11.26
CA GLY A 309 20.82 1.70 -10.47
C GLY A 309 19.85 2.49 -9.59
N VAL A 310 20.22 3.72 -9.21
CA VAL A 310 19.44 4.62 -8.34
C VAL A 310 18.55 5.57 -9.15
N ILE A 311 18.73 5.63 -10.47
CA ILE A 311 17.98 6.52 -11.35
C ILE A 311 16.92 5.68 -12.09
N PRO A 312 15.61 5.93 -11.91
CA PRO A 312 14.58 5.16 -12.57
C PRO A 312 14.66 5.34 -14.09
N ARG A 313 14.49 4.24 -14.81
CA ARG A 313 14.36 4.24 -16.27
C ARG A 313 12.88 4.33 -16.65
N LYS A 314 12.53 5.26 -17.54
CA LYS A 314 11.16 5.37 -18.07
C LYS A 314 10.70 4.05 -18.68
N GLU A 315 11.61 3.36 -19.37
CA GLU A 315 11.34 2.08 -20.02
C GLU A 315 11.03 0.97 -19.01
N ALA A 316 11.63 1.02 -17.81
CA ALA A 316 11.36 0.05 -16.75
C ALA A 316 9.97 0.25 -16.14
N LEU A 317 9.62 1.50 -15.82
CA LEU A 317 8.29 1.85 -15.32
C LEU A 317 7.19 1.51 -16.35
N GLN A 318 7.42 1.83 -17.63
CA GLN A 318 6.49 1.49 -18.71
C GLN A 318 6.24 -0.03 -18.82
N LYS A 319 7.26 -0.87 -18.63
CA LYS A 319 7.05 -2.32 -18.64
C LYS A 319 6.10 -2.78 -17.53
N VAL A 320 6.15 -2.15 -16.36
CA VAL A 320 5.21 -2.46 -15.26
C VAL A 320 3.79 -2.02 -15.66
N VAL A 321 3.64 -0.81 -16.21
CA VAL A 321 2.35 -0.34 -16.76
C VAL A 321 1.78 -1.34 -17.76
N ASP A 322 2.59 -1.79 -18.73
CA ASP A 322 2.16 -2.72 -19.76
C ASP A 322 1.73 -4.09 -19.19
N ALA A 323 2.43 -4.58 -18.15
CA ALA A 323 2.13 -5.85 -17.51
C ALA A 323 0.75 -5.83 -16.80
N PHE A 324 0.47 -4.77 -16.06
CA PHE A 324 -0.83 -4.59 -15.39
C PHE A 324 -1.96 -4.28 -16.37
N ALA A 325 -1.69 -3.48 -17.42
CA ALA A 325 -2.67 -3.17 -18.45
C ALA A 325 -3.16 -4.43 -19.18
N ALA A 326 -2.28 -5.41 -19.39
CA ALA A 326 -2.66 -6.72 -19.93
C ALA A 326 -3.67 -7.49 -19.06
N LYS A 327 -3.86 -7.08 -17.80
CA LYS A 327 -4.80 -7.62 -16.82
C LYS A 327 -5.92 -6.64 -16.48
N SER A 328 -6.12 -5.60 -17.30
CA SER A 328 -7.16 -4.57 -17.11
C SER A 328 -7.02 -3.82 -15.78
N ILE A 329 -5.79 -3.59 -15.34
CA ILE A 329 -5.43 -2.72 -14.22
C ILE A 329 -4.52 -1.62 -14.77
N SER A 330 -4.82 -0.37 -14.49
CA SER A 330 -4.04 0.77 -14.92
C SER A 330 -3.09 1.21 -13.82
N VAL A 331 -1.80 1.31 -14.13
CA VAL A 331 -0.79 1.82 -13.20
C VAL A 331 -0.38 3.22 -13.63
N HIS A 332 -0.44 4.16 -12.69
CA HIS A 332 -0.13 5.57 -12.89
C HIS A 332 1.10 5.94 -12.05
N PHE A 333 2.25 6.01 -12.70
CA PHE A 333 3.47 6.51 -12.04
C PHE A 333 3.52 8.03 -12.07
N ASP A 334 3.97 8.61 -10.95
CA ASP A 334 4.47 9.98 -10.88
C ASP A 334 5.96 9.95 -10.53
N ALA A 335 6.81 10.20 -11.50
CA ALA A 335 8.24 10.45 -11.34
C ALA A 335 8.56 11.96 -11.43
N GLY A 336 7.52 12.80 -11.37
CA GLY A 336 7.63 14.25 -11.42
C GLY A 336 8.34 14.72 -12.67
N THR A 337 9.25 15.67 -12.50
CA THR A 337 9.94 16.30 -13.63
C THR A 337 11.08 15.49 -14.23
N ALA A 338 11.28 14.22 -13.81
CA ALA A 338 12.38 13.37 -14.26
C ALA A 338 12.39 13.12 -15.78
N TYR A 339 11.21 12.94 -16.40
CA TYR A 339 11.09 12.66 -17.84
C TYR A 339 10.42 13.80 -18.62
N ASN A 340 9.55 14.58 -17.97
CA ASN A 340 8.90 15.74 -18.57
C ASN A 340 8.67 16.82 -17.51
N SER A 341 9.10 18.05 -17.80
CA SER A 341 8.94 19.20 -16.89
C SER A 341 7.48 19.66 -16.69
N SER A 342 6.58 19.27 -17.59
CA SER A 342 5.15 19.59 -17.53
C SER A 342 4.33 18.35 -17.20
N PHE A 343 3.15 18.57 -16.62
CA PHE A 343 2.16 17.50 -16.38
C PHE A 343 1.94 16.68 -17.65
N SER A 344 2.15 15.36 -17.55
CA SER A 344 2.06 14.42 -18.65
C SER A 344 1.89 13.01 -18.08
N THR A 345 0.68 12.44 -18.21
CA THR A 345 0.41 11.05 -17.80
C THR A 345 1.26 10.06 -18.60
N ALA A 346 1.55 10.36 -19.88
CA ALA A 346 2.39 9.53 -20.75
C ALA A 346 3.89 9.59 -20.43
N ASP A 347 4.34 10.60 -19.69
CA ASP A 347 5.73 10.76 -19.25
C ASP A 347 5.87 10.67 -17.72
N PHE A 348 4.88 10.09 -17.04
CA PHE A 348 4.90 9.88 -15.59
C PHE A 348 5.13 11.17 -14.80
N ASN A 349 4.45 12.25 -15.17
CA ASN A 349 4.39 13.47 -14.37
C ASN A 349 2.93 13.77 -14.04
N LEU A 350 2.54 13.46 -12.80
CA LEU A 350 1.18 13.67 -12.26
C LEU A 350 1.13 14.88 -11.30
N GLY A 351 2.14 15.74 -11.37
CA GLY A 351 2.17 17.00 -10.64
C GLY A 351 3.00 17.01 -9.36
N GLN A 352 3.76 15.94 -9.04
CA GLN A 352 4.82 16.07 -8.04
C GLN A 352 5.97 16.95 -8.57
N GLY A 353 6.86 17.35 -7.65
CA GLY A 353 8.04 18.18 -7.97
C GLY A 353 9.14 17.44 -8.74
N SER A 354 10.39 17.53 -8.25
CA SER A 354 11.52 16.85 -8.90
C SER A 354 11.54 15.34 -8.68
N GLY A 355 10.92 14.85 -7.61
CA GLY A 355 11.08 13.48 -7.13
C GLY A 355 12.54 13.13 -6.78
N VAL A 356 13.37 14.13 -6.48
CA VAL A 356 14.79 13.93 -6.13
C VAL A 356 14.98 14.25 -4.65
N VAL A 357 15.35 13.25 -3.87
CA VAL A 357 15.54 13.34 -2.42
C VAL A 357 17.04 13.27 -2.04
N PRO A 358 17.43 13.70 -0.83
CA PRO A 358 18.82 13.63 -0.38
C PRO A 358 19.39 12.21 -0.39
N TYR A 359 20.62 12.07 -0.86
CA TYR A 359 21.32 10.79 -0.89
C TYR A 359 21.72 10.32 0.51
N GLU A 360 21.53 9.03 0.76
CA GLU A 360 22.18 8.29 1.85
C GLU A 360 22.69 6.94 1.32
N PRO A 361 23.80 6.40 1.86
CA PRO A 361 24.33 5.13 1.38
C PRO A 361 23.43 3.94 1.66
N CYS A 362 22.61 4.00 2.72
CA CYS A 362 21.73 2.92 3.16
C CYS A 362 20.30 3.43 3.39
N VAL A 363 19.28 2.66 3.04
CA VAL A 363 17.90 2.84 3.51
C VAL A 363 17.21 1.50 3.65
N GLY A 364 16.34 1.35 4.65
CA GLY A 364 15.47 0.19 4.82
C GLY A 364 14.04 0.57 5.20
N LEU A 365 13.29 -0.38 5.73
CA LEU A 365 11.97 -0.16 6.34
C LEU A 365 12.04 -0.20 7.88
N ASP A 366 13.24 -0.01 8.44
CA ASP A 366 13.50 0.04 9.87
C ASP A 366 14.48 1.17 10.24
N GLN A 367 14.53 1.52 11.52
CA GLN A 367 15.34 2.62 12.04
C GLN A 367 16.70 2.18 12.61
N THR A 368 17.00 0.88 12.59
CA THR A 368 18.11 0.25 13.30
C THR A 368 19.24 -0.24 12.40
N THR A 369 18.97 -0.52 11.13
CA THR A 369 19.95 -1.05 10.18
C THR A 369 20.93 0.02 9.71
N CYS A 370 20.42 1.13 9.16
CA CYS A 370 21.22 2.12 8.42
C CYS A 370 21.92 3.17 9.31
N THR A 371 22.45 2.80 10.47
CA THR A 371 22.99 3.72 11.50
C THR A 371 24.26 4.49 11.10
N SER A 372 24.87 4.16 9.96
CA SER A 372 26.09 4.83 9.45
C SER A 372 25.82 5.95 8.43
N ASN A 373 24.57 6.19 8.04
CA ASN A 373 24.17 7.37 7.25
C ASN A 373 24.57 8.69 7.89
N THR A 374 24.75 9.71 7.03
CA THR A 374 25.24 11.02 7.40
C THR A 374 24.19 11.86 8.14
N SER A 375 22.93 11.78 7.73
CA SER A 375 21.79 12.36 8.42
C SER A 375 21.06 11.35 9.32
N ASN A 376 19.92 11.75 9.88
CA ASN A 376 19.03 10.88 10.64
C ASN A 376 18.03 10.10 9.76
N ARG A 377 18.09 10.22 8.42
CA ARG A 377 17.27 9.38 7.53
C ARG A 377 17.82 7.97 7.54
N ARG A 378 17.03 7.00 8.01
CA ARG A 378 17.41 5.58 8.09
C ARG A 378 16.41 4.69 7.35
N SER A 379 15.16 5.14 7.28
CA SER A 379 14.06 4.40 6.69
C SER A 379 13.37 5.17 5.57
N LEU A 380 12.68 4.46 4.68
CA LEU A 380 11.80 5.08 3.68
C LEU A 380 10.75 6.00 4.31
N TYR A 381 10.26 5.69 5.51
CA TYR A 381 9.28 6.55 6.21
C TYR A 381 9.79 7.97 6.48
N ASP A 382 11.11 8.15 6.66
CA ASP A 382 11.71 9.48 6.84
C ASP A 382 11.59 10.30 5.55
N TYR A 383 11.84 9.68 4.40
CA TYR A 383 11.71 10.29 3.08
C TYR A 383 10.25 10.61 2.73
N LYS A 384 9.35 9.64 2.95
CA LYS A 384 7.90 9.80 2.75
C LYS A 384 7.31 10.89 3.64
N ALA A 385 7.79 11.03 4.88
CA ALA A 385 7.34 12.09 5.78
C ALA A 385 7.79 13.49 5.34
N GLU A 386 8.91 13.61 4.64
CA GLU A 386 9.47 14.88 4.19
C GLU A 386 8.98 15.30 2.80
N SER A 387 8.78 14.33 1.91
CA SER A 387 8.67 14.58 0.46
C SER A 387 7.27 14.34 -0.11
N MET A 388 6.50 13.41 0.48
CA MET A 388 5.19 13.03 -0.04
C MET A 388 4.09 13.97 0.47
N ASP A 389 3.27 14.49 -0.45
CA ASP A 389 2.06 15.25 -0.09
C ASP A 389 1.10 14.34 0.68
N LEU A 390 0.67 14.76 1.88
CA LEU A 390 -0.22 13.96 2.73
C LEU A 390 -1.53 13.58 2.04
N ARG A 391 -2.03 14.40 1.10
CA ARG A 391 -3.24 14.09 0.33
C ARG A 391 -3.10 12.83 -0.52
N ARG A 392 -1.87 12.46 -0.89
CA ARG A 392 -1.57 11.29 -1.71
C ARG A 392 -1.49 10.01 -0.89
N ARG A 393 -1.29 10.07 0.43
CA ARG A 393 -1.04 8.88 1.26
C ARG A 393 -2.16 7.84 1.25
N ALA A 394 -3.40 8.27 1.04
CA ALA A 394 -4.55 7.36 0.99
C ALA A 394 -4.71 6.64 -0.36
N VAL A 395 -4.01 7.10 -1.41
CA VAL A 395 -4.24 6.66 -2.80
C VAL A 395 -2.95 6.16 -3.48
N PHE A 396 -1.79 6.73 -3.14
CA PHE A 396 -0.51 6.43 -3.78
C PHE A 396 0.31 5.45 -2.94
N HIS A 397 0.91 4.47 -3.62
CA HIS A 397 2.10 3.78 -3.13
C HIS A 397 3.31 4.72 -3.24
N TYR A 398 4.28 4.59 -2.33
CA TYR A 398 5.52 5.36 -2.33
C TYR A 398 6.71 4.46 -2.66
N LEU A 399 7.30 4.69 -3.84
CA LEU A 399 8.44 3.96 -4.37
C LEU A 399 9.70 4.82 -4.28
N LEU A 400 10.69 4.37 -3.52
CA LEU A 400 12.00 5.02 -3.45
C LEU A 400 13.06 4.21 -4.22
N PHE A 401 13.64 4.81 -5.26
CA PHE A 401 14.89 4.35 -5.85
C PHE A 401 16.06 4.82 -4.98
N ALA A 402 16.76 3.88 -4.39
CA ALA A 402 17.78 4.10 -3.38
C ALA A 402 19.09 3.37 -3.69
N ASN A 403 20.13 3.71 -2.95
CA ASN A 403 21.45 3.10 -3.13
C ASN A 403 21.49 1.63 -2.67
N SER A 404 21.28 1.36 -1.38
CA SER A 404 21.43 0.00 -0.82
C SER A 404 20.64 -0.15 0.48
N GLN A 405 20.41 -1.40 0.89
CA GLN A 405 19.92 -1.75 2.24
C GLN A 405 21.06 -2.12 3.20
N LYS A 406 22.30 -2.20 2.72
CA LYS A 406 23.48 -2.49 3.55
C LYS A 406 24.00 -1.21 4.18
N ALA A 407 24.33 -1.27 5.47
CA ALA A 407 24.83 -0.13 6.24
C ALA A 407 26.11 0.52 5.66
N ASP A 408 26.91 -0.22 4.90
CA ASP A 408 28.12 0.26 4.23
C ASP A 408 27.89 0.80 2.81
N GLY A 409 26.64 0.76 2.33
CA GLY A 409 26.25 1.22 0.99
C GLY A 409 26.69 0.30 -0.16
N THR A 410 27.20 -0.90 0.13
CA THR A 410 27.58 -1.87 -0.92
C THR A 410 26.36 -2.59 -1.50
N ALA A 411 26.49 -3.21 -2.68
CA ALA A 411 25.40 -3.92 -3.33
C ALA A 411 24.74 -4.97 -2.41
N GLY A 412 23.40 -4.95 -2.34
CA GLY A 412 22.59 -5.80 -1.47
C GLY A 412 21.37 -6.39 -2.19
N SER A 413 20.25 -6.54 -1.48
CA SER A 413 18.98 -6.94 -2.10
C SER A 413 18.56 -5.94 -3.19
N SER A 414 17.81 -6.43 -4.18
CA SER A 414 17.33 -5.60 -5.28
C SER A 414 16.26 -4.61 -4.84
N GLY A 415 15.46 -5.00 -3.85
CA GLY A 415 14.40 -4.19 -3.27
C GLY A 415 13.96 -4.75 -1.92
N ILE A 416 13.01 -4.04 -1.29
CA ILE A 416 12.28 -4.47 -0.10
C ILE A 416 10.96 -3.68 -0.01
N ALA A 417 9.90 -4.33 0.44
CA ALA A 417 8.58 -3.72 0.55
C ALA A 417 7.83 -4.18 1.80
N GLU A 418 6.81 -3.41 2.13
CA GLU A 418 5.75 -3.83 3.03
C GLU A 418 4.89 -4.96 2.44
N LEU A 419 4.31 -5.78 3.31
CA LEU A 419 3.30 -6.78 2.99
C LEU A 419 1.91 -6.18 3.22
N VAL A 420 1.09 -6.12 2.17
CA VAL A 420 -0.25 -5.50 2.20
C VAL A 420 -0.15 -4.07 2.73
N GLY A 421 0.51 -3.20 1.97
CA GLY A 421 0.90 -1.85 2.36
C GLY A 421 1.10 -0.93 1.18
N ASN A 422 1.80 0.19 1.40
CA ASN A 422 2.00 1.20 0.37
C ASN A 422 3.46 1.61 0.16
N ASP A 423 4.40 1.05 0.92
CA ASP A 423 5.80 1.47 0.88
C ASP A 423 6.74 0.41 0.28
N LEU A 424 7.56 0.84 -0.69
CA LEU A 424 8.49 -0.04 -1.40
C LEU A 424 9.80 0.67 -1.79
N ILE A 425 10.90 -0.08 -1.77
CA ILE A 425 12.25 0.39 -2.10
C ILE A 425 12.80 -0.44 -3.27
N VAL A 426 13.40 0.23 -4.25
CA VAL A 426 14.31 -0.38 -5.23
C VAL A 426 15.73 0.05 -4.87
N SER A 427 16.60 -0.90 -4.54
CA SER A 427 17.96 -0.67 -4.02
C SER A 427 19.06 -1.29 -4.90
N LEU A 428 19.05 -0.95 -6.18
CA LEU A 428 20.00 -1.44 -7.20
C LEU A 428 21.31 -0.63 -7.28
N GLY A 429 21.53 0.33 -6.37
CA GLY A 429 22.79 1.08 -6.31
C GLY A 429 23.98 0.20 -5.93
N ALA A 430 25.16 0.59 -6.41
CA ALA A 430 26.41 -0.17 -6.31
C ALA A 430 26.41 -1.55 -6.99
N TRP A 431 25.37 -1.94 -7.74
CA TRP A 431 25.36 -3.18 -8.53
C TRP A 431 26.27 -3.10 -9.77
N GLY A 432 26.70 -1.88 -10.17
CA GLY A 432 27.67 -1.65 -11.24
C GLY A 432 27.07 -1.46 -12.63
N TYR A 433 25.76 -1.17 -12.71
CA TYR A 433 25.09 -0.90 -13.99
C TYR A 433 25.69 0.30 -14.72
N THR A 434 25.60 0.28 -16.05
CA THR A 434 26.07 1.36 -16.90
C THR A 434 25.09 1.67 -18.03
N THR A 435 24.99 2.95 -18.37
CA THR A 435 24.24 3.45 -19.53
C THR A 435 25.14 3.67 -20.75
N ALA A 436 26.41 3.26 -20.69
CA ALA A 436 27.35 3.38 -21.80
C ALA A 436 26.87 2.58 -23.02
N THR A 437 26.87 3.23 -24.19
CA THR A 437 26.49 2.62 -25.47
C THR A 437 27.47 1.51 -25.87
N GLY A 438 26.95 0.39 -26.41
CA GLY A 438 27.78 -0.73 -26.88
C GLY A 438 28.02 -1.84 -25.85
N THR A 439 27.51 -1.68 -24.63
CA THR A 439 27.57 -2.70 -23.58
C THR A 439 26.43 -3.71 -23.74
N SER A 440 26.66 -4.80 -24.49
CA SER A 440 25.72 -5.93 -24.61
C SER A 440 25.92 -6.97 -23.50
N THR A 441 26.07 -6.51 -22.26
CA THR A 441 26.27 -7.35 -21.08
C THR A 441 25.10 -7.20 -20.11
N ALA A 442 25.05 -8.06 -19.09
CA ALA A 442 24.04 -7.99 -18.03
C ALA A 442 24.05 -6.64 -17.27
N LEU A 443 25.18 -5.93 -17.26
CA LEU A 443 25.31 -4.60 -16.66
C LEU A 443 24.94 -3.43 -17.59
N GLY A 444 24.69 -3.72 -18.87
CA GLY A 444 24.28 -2.70 -19.83
C GLY A 444 22.85 -2.20 -19.60
N VAL A 445 22.44 -1.25 -20.44
CA VAL A 445 21.13 -0.59 -20.33
C VAL A 445 19.95 -1.55 -20.33
N ASN A 446 20.01 -2.65 -21.09
CA ASN A 446 18.95 -3.64 -21.14
C ASN A 446 18.80 -4.37 -19.79
N GLY A 447 19.92 -4.83 -19.22
CA GLY A 447 19.92 -5.48 -17.91
C GLY A 447 19.45 -4.52 -16.81
N LEU A 448 19.87 -3.26 -16.85
CA LEU A 448 19.38 -2.23 -15.94
C LEU A 448 17.85 -2.06 -16.03
N ILE A 449 17.31 -1.91 -17.25
CA ILE A 449 15.86 -1.76 -17.47
C ILE A 449 15.10 -2.99 -16.97
N ASN A 450 15.59 -4.19 -17.30
CA ASN A 450 14.92 -5.45 -16.95
C ASN A 450 14.95 -5.69 -15.43
N SER A 451 16.09 -5.46 -14.78
CA SER A 451 16.20 -5.58 -13.32
C SER A 451 15.35 -4.54 -12.60
N GLN A 452 15.36 -3.27 -13.01
CA GLN A 452 14.46 -2.27 -12.42
C GLN A 452 13.00 -2.65 -12.60
N ALA A 453 12.57 -3.05 -13.81
CA ALA A 453 11.18 -3.39 -14.08
C ALA A 453 10.71 -4.60 -13.24
N ALA A 454 11.53 -5.64 -13.16
CA ALA A 454 11.24 -6.83 -12.38
C ALA A 454 11.20 -6.55 -10.88
N THR A 455 12.16 -5.79 -10.35
CA THR A 455 12.17 -5.41 -8.94
C THR A 455 10.96 -4.55 -8.60
N VAL A 456 10.64 -3.51 -9.39
CA VAL A 456 9.44 -2.69 -9.14
C VAL A 456 8.18 -3.55 -9.11
N MET A 457 8.01 -4.47 -10.07
CA MET A 457 6.85 -5.36 -10.10
C MET A 457 6.84 -6.35 -8.92
N HIS A 458 8.00 -6.86 -8.49
CA HIS A 458 8.11 -7.75 -7.34
C HIS A 458 7.71 -7.03 -6.04
N GLU A 459 8.32 -5.87 -5.77
CA GLU A 459 8.08 -5.10 -4.56
C GLU A 459 6.64 -4.55 -4.50
N LEU A 460 6.08 -4.14 -5.64
CA LEU A 460 4.66 -3.79 -5.72
C LEU A 460 3.77 -5.00 -5.41
N GLY A 461 4.18 -6.20 -5.81
CA GLY A 461 3.44 -7.43 -5.51
C GLY A 461 3.29 -7.68 -4.01
N HIS A 462 4.31 -7.36 -3.21
CA HIS A 462 4.23 -7.42 -1.74
C HIS A 462 3.21 -6.43 -1.18
N ASN A 463 3.23 -5.18 -1.66
CA ASN A 463 2.21 -4.19 -1.31
C ASN A 463 0.79 -4.63 -1.67
N LEU A 464 0.65 -5.39 -2.77
CA LEU A 464 -0.62 -5.96 -3.22
C LEU A 464 -0.96 -7.32 -2.58
N GLY A 465 -0.22 -7.74 -1.55
CA GLY A 465 -0.51 -8.90 -0.72
C GLY A 465 0.05 -10.23 -1.20
N LEU A 466 0.97 -10.23 -2.16
CA LEU A 466 1.67 -11.43 -2.60
C LEU A 466 2.91 -11.71 -1.73
N ARG A 467 3.23 -12.99 -1.61
CA ARG A 467 4.48 -13.51 -1.04
C ARG A 467 5.28 -14.22 -2.12
N HIS A 468 6.50 -14.64 -1.79
CA HIS A 468 7.40 -15.26 -2.77
C HIS A 468 6.91 -16.56 -3.42
N GLY A 469 5.96 -17.24 -2.79
CA GLY A 469 5.25 -18.40 -3.32
C GLY A 469 3.78 -18.14 -3.64
N GLY A 470 3.37 -16.87 -3.71
CA GLY A 470 2.00 -16.40 -3.94
C GLY A 470 1.31 -16.07 -2.63
N ASN A 471 0.87 -17.09 -1.90
CA ASN A 471 0.26 -16.95 -0.57
C ASN A 471 1.13 -17.49 0.58
N VAL A 472 2.36 -17.92 0.27
CA VAL A 472 3.32 -18.49 1.21
C VAL A 472 4.72 -17.94 0.94
N ASP A 473 5.63 -18.00 1.91
CA ASP A 473 7.01 -17.52 1.76
C ASP A 473 7.92 -18.52 1.03
N THR A 474 7.44 -19.74 0.76
CA THR A 474 8.20 -20.76 0.02
C THR A 474 8.56 -20.25 -1.37
N ASN A 475 9.86 -20.08 -1.60
CA ASN A 475 10.43 -19.55 -2.84
C ASN A 475 10.97 -20.71 -3.74
N TYR A 476 11.54 -20.38 -4.91
CA TYR A 476 12.17 -21.32 -5.84
C TYR A 476 11.27 -22.45 -6.35
N LYS A 477 9.96 -22.20 -6.46
CA LYS A 477 8.96 -23.17 -6.93
C LYS A 477 8.84 -23.14 -8.45
N PRO A 478 9.32 -24.13 -9.23
CA PRO A 478 9.32 -24.02 -10.69
C PRO A 478 7.92 -23.85 -11.31
N ASN A 479 6.89 -24.43 -10.68
CA ASN A 479 5.51 -24.32 -11.14
C ASN A 479 4.81 -23.01 -10.78
N TYR A 480 5.36 -22.23 -9.84
CA TYR A 480 4.86 -20.90 -9.48
C TYR A 480 5.50 -19.85 -10.39
N TRP A 481 4.81 -19.58 -11.50
CA TRP A 481 5.33 -18.83 -12.65
C TRP A 481 5.11 -17.32 -12.48
N SER A 482 5.88 -16.73 -11.56
CA SER A 482 5.66 -15.35 -11.10
C SER A 482 6.98 -14.63 -10.85
N VAL A 483 7.03 -13.32 -11.10
CA VAL A 483 8.15 -12.45 -10.72
C VAL A 483 8.36 -12.41 -9.19
N MET A 484 7.35 -12.79 -8.40
CA MET A 484 7.46 -12.95 -6.94
C MET A 484 8.41 -14.08 -6.54
N ASN A 485 8.67 -15.04 -7.44
CA ASN A 485 9.57 -16.15 -7.21
C ASN A 485 10.99 -15.74 -7.63
N TYR A 486 11.98 -15.88 -6.75
CA TYR A 486 13.38 -15.54 -7.04
C TYR A 486 13.98 -16.35 -8.18
N LEU A 487 13.40 -17.51 -8.47
CA LEU A 487 13.75 -18.25 -9.66
C LEU A 487 13.57 -17.44 -10.96
N TYR A 488 12.63 -16.50 -10.96
CA TYR A 488 12.22 -15.72 -12.13
C TYR A 488 12.42 -14.21 -11.98
N GLN A 489 12.45 -13.66 -10.76
CA GLN A 489 12.48 -12.21 -10.50
C GLN A 489 13.51 -11.49 -11.40
N ILE A 490 14.80 -11.67 -11.15
CA ILE A 490 15.88 -10.98 -11.88
C ILE A 490 16.38 -11.76 -13.10
N TYR A 491 15.88 -12.98 -13.32
CA TYR A 491 16.24 -13.85 -14.44
C TYR A 491 15.24 -13.84 -15.60
N GLY A 492 14.04 -13.31 -15.35
CA GLY A 492 12.93 -13.31 -16.31
C GLY A 492 12.30 -14.67 -16.51
N LEU A 493 11.03 -14.65 -16.91
CA LEU A 493 10.24 -15.83 -17.26
C LEU A 493 10.56 -16.29 -18.68
N ASP A 494 10.47 -17.60 -18.94
CA ASP A 494 10.39 -18.09 -20.32
C ASP A 494 9.12 -17.55 -20.99
N ALA A 495 9.19 -17.27 -22.28
CA ALA A 495 8.01 -16.81 -23.03
C ALA A 495 6.89 -17.86 -23.10
N ASN A 496 7.23 -19.15 -22.93
CA ASN A 496 6.28 -20.23 -22.89
C ASN A 496 6.66 -21.21 -21.76
N PRO A 497 5.86 -21.30 -20.68
CA PRO A 497 6.16 -22.19 -19.55
C PRO A 497 6.11 -23.68 -19.89
N ALA A 498 5.58 -24.06 -21.06
CA ALA A 498 5.55 -25.43 -21.56
C ALA A 498 6.61 -25.70 -22.66
N SER A 499 7.61 -24.81 -22.81
CA SER A 499 8.72 -24.96 -23.75
C SER A 499 9.83 -25.85 -23.19
N SER A 500 10.74 -26.30 -24.05
CA SER A 500 11.92 -27.07 -23.63
C SER A 500 12.92 -26.24 -22.81
N THR A 501 12.75 -24.91 -22.76
CA THR A 501 13.67 -23.97 -22.09
C THR A 501 13.08 -23.42 -20.80
N ALA A 502 11.83 -23.76 -20.48
CA ALA A 502 11.13 -23.29 -19.28
C ALA A 502 11.84 -23.66 -17.97
N TYR A 503 12.52 -24.80 -17.92
CA TYR A 503 13.26 -25.27 -16.74
C TYR A 503 14.70 -24.71 -16.64
N GLU A 504 15.19 -23.95 -17.64
CA GLU A 504 16.59 -23.48 -17.67
C GLU A 504 16.94 -22.61 -16.46
N ARG A 505 16.01 -21.78 -15.96
CA ARG A 505 16.24 -20.96 -14.76
C ARG A 505 16.46 -21.83 -13.53
N TRP A 506 15.68 -22.90 -13.39
CA TRP A 506 15.87 -23.86 -12.30
C TRP A 506 17.19 -24.60 -12.43
N ARG A 507 17.53 -25.04 -13.66
CA ARG A 507 18.79 -25.71 -13.91
C ARG A 507 19.98 -24.82 -13.54
N TYR A 508 19.97 -23.56 -13.99
CA TYR A 508 21.01 -22.59 -13.68
C TYR A 508 21.17 -22.38 -12.17
N GLU A 509 20.08 -22.24 -11.43
CA GLU A 509 20.13 -21.97 -9.99
C GLU A 509 20.42 -23.20 -9.12
N LYS A 510 19.91 -24.38 -9.49
CA LYS A 510 19.90 -25.56 -8.61
C LYS A 510 20.86 -26.66 -9.04
N VAL A 511 21.39 -26.63 -10.26
CA VAL A 511 22.27 -27.69 -10.79
C VAL A 511 23.68 -27.14 -10.99
N ALA A 512 24.65 -27.67 -10.24
CA ALA A 512 26.05 -27.23 -10.34
C ALA A 512 26.66 -27.38 -11.74
N SER A 513 26.21 -28.37 -12.52
CA SER A 513 26.58 -28.56 -13.92
C SER A 513 25.41 -28.18 -14.84
N HIS A 514 25.13 -26.89 -14.92
CA HIS A 514 24.02 -26.32 -15.71
C HIS A 514 24.32 -26.22 -17.22
N GLY A 515 25.13 -27.14 -17.76
CA GLY A 515 25.31 -27.31 -19.21
C GLY A 515 25.89 -26.10 -19.96
N GLY A 516 26.58 -25.20 -19.27
CA GLY A 516 27.13 -23.97 -19.86
C GLY A 516 26.13 -22.81 -20.01
N LEU A 517 24.94 -22.92 -19.40
CA LEU A 517 24.02 -21.78 -19.27
C LEU A 517 24.71 -20.63 -18.53
N THR A 518 24.51 -19.43 -19.04
CA THR A 518 24.95 -18.15 -18.46
C THR A 518 23.76 -17.20 -18.38
N LEU A 519 23.87 -16.16 -17.55
CA LEU A 519 22.83 -15.15 -17.39
C LEU A 519 22.34 -14.55 -18.73
N CYS A 520 23.26 -14.37 -19.68
CA CYS A 520 22.98 -13.78 -20.98
C CYS A 520 22.62 -14.78 -22.09
N THR A 521 22.65 -16.09 -21.81
CA THR A 521 22.41 -17.14 -22.82
C THR A 521 21.10 -17.89 -22.64
N PHE A 522 20.29 -17.55 -21.61
CA PHE A 522 18.92 -18.07 -21.49
C PHE A 522 18.15 -17.88 -22.80
N ASN A 523 17.59 -18.98 -23.28
CA ASN A 523 16.84 -18.97 -24.52
C ASN A 523 15.50 -18.28 -24.28
N ASN A 524 15.24 -17.25 -25.09
CA ASN A 524 14.05 -16.40 -24.99
C ASN A 524 13.93 -15.70 -23.61
N SER A 525 13.86 -14.37 -23.64
CA SER A 525 13.65 -13.56 -22.43
C SER A 525 14.82 -13.52 -21.44
N SER A 526 16.07 -13.66 -21.90
CA SER A 526 17.25 -13.42 -21.05
C SER A 526 17.24 -12.00 -20.45
N PRO A 527 17.71 -11.82 -19.20
CA PRO A 527 17.82 -10.50 -18.56
C PRO A 527 18.78 -9.56 -19.28
N CYS A 528 19.72 -10.06 -20.09
CA CYS A 528 20.61 -9.23 -20.91
C CYS A 528 19.96 -8.80 -22.23
N GLY A 529 18.86 -9.46 -22.62
CA GLY A 529 18.15 -9.23 -23.87
C GLY A 529 17.41 -7.90 -23.91
N ALA A 530 17.00 -7.50 -25.12
CA ALA A 530 16.20 -6.29 -25.30
C ALA A 530 14.96 -6.30 -24.37
N PRO A 531 14.57 -5.16 -23.77
CA PRO A 531 13.47 -5.14 -22.82
C PRO A 531 12.15 -5.67 -23.37
N SER A 532 11.89 -5.58 -24.67
CA SER A 532 10.71 -6.17 -25.32
C SER A 532 10.66 -7.71 -25.28
N LEU A 533 11.81 -8.35 -25.12
CA LEU A 533 11.93 -9.81 -25.04
C LEU A 533 11.89 -10.32 -23.59
N PHE A 534 12.36 -9.53 -22.63
CA PHE A 534 12.33 -9.89 -21.21
C PHE A 534 10.89 -9.98 -20.68
N LYS A 535 10.53 -11.13 -20.11
CA LYS A 535 9.20 -11.42 -19.59
C LYS A 535 9.19 -11.37 -18.07
N MET A 536 8.23 -10.63 -17.55
CA MET A 536 7.86 -10.56 -16.14
C MET A 536 6.33 -10.57 -16.11
N ASP A 537 5.77 -11.35 -15.20
CA ASP A 537 4.34 -11.56 -15.04
C ASP A 537 4.11 -12.08 -13.62
N TYR A 538 2.90 -11.93 -13.09
CA TYR A 538 2.47 -12.71 -11.95
C TYR A 538 1.83 -14.02 -12.40
N SER A 539 1.74 -14.99 -11.49
CA SER A 539 1.14 -16.28 -11.84
C SER A 539 -0.37 -16.17 -12.02
N ASP A 540 -0.89 -16.95 -12.98
CA ASP A 540 -2.32 -17.13 -13.24
C ASP A 540 -2.93 -18.31 -12.47
N GLY A 541 -2.11 -19.04 -11.69
CA GLY A 541 -2.53 -20.19 -10.89
C GLY A 541 -2.84 -21.45 -11.71
N THR A 542 -2.47 -21.51 -12.99
CA THR A 542 -2.75 -22.69 -13.84
C THR A 542 -1.66 -23.78 -13.78
N GLY A 543 -0.59 -23.56 -13.01
CA GLY A 543 0.47 -24.54 -12.79
C GLY A 543 0.01 -25.75 -11.97
N SER A 544 0.34 -26.95 -12.46
CA SER A 544 0.09 -28.20 -11.73
C SER A 544 1.05 -28.35 -10.55
N SER A 545 0.60 -29.03 -9.49
CA SER A 545 1.45 -29.33 -8.34
C SER A 545 2.64 -30.22 -8.72
N LEU A 546 3.80 -29.93 -8.16
CA LEU A 546 5.02 -30.74 -8.29
C LEU A 546 5.28 -31.44 -6.96
N ASN A 547 5.17 -32.77 -6.94
CA ASN A 547 5.52 -33.58 -5.78
C ASN A 547 7.00 -33.98 -5.90
N GLU A 548 7.84 -33.43 -5.04
CA GLU A 548 9.30 -33.59 -5.06
C GLU A 548 9.75 -35.03 -4.80
N ALA A 549 8.89 -35.90 -4.27
CA ALA A 549 9.19 -37.33 -4.11
C ALA A 549 8.86 -38.15 -5.37
N SER A 550 8.14 -37.57 -6.34
CA SER A 550 7.62 -38.30 -7.51
C SER A 550 7.38 -37.38 -8.71
N LEU A 551 8.42 -36.64 -9.11
CA LEU A 551 8.39 -35.76 -10.28
C LEU A 551 8.35 -36.58 -11.57
N GLN A 552 7.61 -36.09 -12.56
CA GLN A 552 7.63 -36.60 -13.92
C GLN A 552 8.22 -35.53 -14.84
N GLU A 553 9.31 -35.81 -15.52
CA GLU A 553 9.95 -34.84 -16.41
C GLU A 553 9.05 -34.38 -17.55
N SER A 554 8.16 -35.26 -18.02
CA SER A 554 7.15 -34.95 -19.05
C SER A 554 6.15 -33.87 -18.64
N ALA A 555 5.98 -33.64 -17.34
CA ALA A 555 5.15 -32.55 -16.81
C ALA A 555 5.87 -31.19 -16.90
N ASN A 556 7.17 -31.19 -17.24
CA ASN A 556 8.06 -30.03 -17.26
C ASN A 556 7.99 -29.32 -15.90
N VAL A 557 8.06 -27.99 -15.86
CA VAL A 557 7.85 -27.17 -14.66
C VAL A 557 6.39 -27.15 -14.15
N GLY A 558 5.61 -28.21 -14.37
CA GLY A 558 4.19 -28.29 -13.98
C GLY A 558 3.24 -27.64 -14.98
N ARG A 559 3.71 -27.37 -16.20
CA ARG A 559 2.97 -26.66 -17.26
C ARG A 559 2.80 -27.51 -18.53
N GLY A 560 3.24 -28.76 -18.47
CA GLY A 560 3.12 -29.73 -19.55
C GLY A 560 4.10 -29.44 -20.69
N ASN A 561 3.72 -29.90 -21.88
CA ASN A 561 4.60 -29.96 -23.03
C ASN A 561 3.86 -29.46 -24.28
N SER A 562 4.28 -28.29 -24.77
CA SER A 562 3.68 -27.66 -25.94
C SER A 562 4.21 -28.19 -27.29
N SER A 563 5.37 -28.86 -27.31
CA SER A 563 6.02 -29.35 -28.54
C SER A 563 6.00 -30.88 -28.70
N GLY A 564 5.42 -31.61 -27.74
CA GLY A 564 5.51 -33.07 -27.64
C GLY A 564 6.90 -33.59 -27.22
N THR A 565 7.89 -32.69 -27.05
CA THR A 565 9.29 -33.02 -26.70
C THR A 565 9.87 -32.20 -25.56
N ALA A 566 9.14 -31.22 -25.00
CA ALA A 566 9.59 -30.45 -23.85
C ALA A 566 9.47 -31.26 -22.55
N TYR A 567 10.54 -31.28 -21.78
CA TYR A 567 10.61 -31.89 -20.46
C TYR A 567 11.58 -31.09 -19.59
N ALA A 568 11.48 -31.26 -18.28
CA ALA A 568 12.47 -30.74 -17.33
C ALA A 568 13.37 -31.90 -16.90
N ASP A 569 14.65 -31.82 -17.27
CA ASP A 569 15.69 -32.82 -16.94
C ASP A 569 16.11 -32.67 -15.48
N TRP A 570 15.32 -33.22 -14.56
CA TRP A 570 15.48 -33.09 -13.11
C TRP A 570 16.66 -33.91 -12.59
N ASP A 571 16.96 -35.05 -13.23
CA ASP A 571 18.09 -35.90 -12.86
C ASP A 571 19.41 -35.54 -13.58
N ASN A 572 19.36 -34.55 -14.48
CA ASN A 572 20.49 -34.06 -15.29
C ASN A 572 21.15 -35.18 -16.10
N SER A 573 20.37 -36.16 -16.55
CA SER A 573 20.83 -37.27 -17.41
C SER A 573 21.00 -36.87 -18.88
N GLY A 574 20.49 -35.69 -19.27
CA GLY A 574 20.49 -35.18 -20.63
C GLY A 574 19.40 -35.80 -21.52
N ASN A 575 18.52 -36.64 -20.98
CA ASN A 575 17.42 -37.28 -21.70
C ASN A 575 16.15 -37.27 -20.84
N GLN A 576 14.98 -37.41 -21.46
CA GLN A 576 13.74 -37.54 -20.69
C GLN A 576 13.67 -38.91 -19.99
N THR A 577 13.69 -38.90 -18.67
CA THR A 577 13.43 -40.06 -17.82
C THR A 577 11.91 -40.30 -17.71
N SER A 578 11.47 -41.51 -18.08
CA SER A 578 10.05 -41.90 -18.04
C SER A 578 9.55 -42.28 -16.64
N GLY A 579 10.47 -42.52 -15.70
CA GLY A 579 10.17 -42.88 -14.32
C GLY A 579 9.91 -41.66 -13.44
N PHE A 580 9.50 -41.91 -12.20
CA PHE A 580 9.41 -40.87 -11.18
C PHE A 580 10.79 -40.55 -10.62
N ILE A 581 11.06 -39.26 -10.45
CA ILE A 581 12.33 -38.74 -9.92
C ILE A 581 12.05 -38.03 -8.60
N ALA A 582 12.90 -38.26 -7.61
CA ALA A 582 12.88 -37.51 -6.37
C ALA A 582 13.97 -36.43 -6.40
N VAL A 583 13.57 -35.16 -6.37
CA VAL A 583 14.47 -34.01 -6.32
C VAL A 583 13.82 -32.95 -5.44
N ASP A 584 14.59 -32.43 -4.48
CA ASP A 584 14.27 -31.21 -3.74
C ASP A 584 14.44 -30.01 -4.70
N LEU A 585 13.33 -29.50 -5.23
CA LEU A 585 13.33 -28.49 -6.27
C LEU A 585 13.61 -27.10 -5.71
N ASN A 586 13.09 -26.79 -4.51
CA ASN A 586 13.27 -25.49 -3.89
C ASN A 586 14.57 -25.40 -3.07
N GLY A 587 15.18 -26.54 -2.72
CA GLY A 587 16.45 -26.63 -2.00
C GLY A 587 16.31 -26.41 -0.49
N ASP A 588 15.14 -26.68 0.09
CA ASP A 588 14.88 -26.47 1.53
C ASP A 588 15.34 -27.65 2.42
N GLY A 589 15.87 -28.72 1.81
CA GLY A 589 16.35 -29.92 2.48
C GLY A 589 15.24 -30.91 2.85
N THR A 590 14.00 -30.64 2.46
CA THR A 590 12.84 -31.52 2.66
C THR A 590 12.17 -31.86 1.34
N SER A 591 11.39 -32.94 1.32
CA SER A 591 10.59 -33.31 0.15
C SER A 591 9.14 -32.97 0.42
N GLY A 592 8.59 -32.06 -0.40
CA GLY A 592 7.24 -31.56 -0.28
C GLY A 592 6.45 -31.60 -1.58
N THR A 593 5.31 -30.93 -1.58
CA THR A 593 4.53 -30.65 -2.78
C THR A 593 4.48 -29.16 -2.99
N LEU A 594 5.06 -28.70 -4.10
CA LEU A 594 5.05 -27.30 -4.50
C LEU A 594 3.79 -27.05 -5.33
N THR A 595 3.04 -26.00 -5.01
CA THR A 595 1.78 -25.64 -5.70
C THR A 595 1.87 -24.26 -6.31
N ASP A 596 1.20 -24.04 -7.44
CA ASP A 596 1.04 -22.69 -7.98
C ASP A 596 0.02 -21.87 -7.15
N TYR A 597 -0.06 -20.56 -7.40
CA TYR A 597 -1.06 -19.65 -6.82
C TYR A 597 -1.49 -18.63 -7.88
N ASN A 598 -2.78 -18.28 -7.91
CA ASN A 598 -3.27 -17.25 -8.84
C ASN A 598 -3.06 -15.87 -8.23
N ASP A 599 -1.90 -15.27 -8.51
CA ASP A 599 -1.54 -13.95 -8.02
C ASP A 599 -2.51 -12.88 -8.53
N TRP A 600 -2.71 -12.83 -9.85
CA TRP A 600 -3.56 -11.81 -10.49
C TRP A 600 -4.99 -11.81 -9.95
N GLY A 601 -5.52 -13.00 -9.65
CA GLY A 601 -6.86 -13.16 -9.08
C GLY A 601 -6.97 -12.79 -7.60
N ASN A 602 -5.86 -12.56 -6.90
CA ASN A 602 -5.83 -12.34 -5.45
C ASN A 602 -5.07 -11.08 -5.02
N LEU A 603 -4.79 -10.14 -5.94
CA LEU A 603 -4.23 -8.84 -5.60
C LEU A 603 -5.17 -8.05 -4.66
N GLN A 604 -4.58 -7.40 -3.66
CA GLN A 604 -5.26 -6.49 -2.72
C GLN A 604 -4.91 -5.05 -3.08
N LEU A 605 -5.82 -4.35 -3.76
CA LEU A 605 -5.58 -2.97 -4.21
C LEU A 605 -5.79 -1.95 -3.07
N PRO A 606 -6.88 -1.99 -2.30
CA PRO A 606 -7.09 -0.99 -1.26
C PRO A 606 -6.18 -1.26 -0.04
N PHE A 607 -5.34 -0.30 0.32
CA PHE A 607 -4.48 -0.36 1.52
C PHE A 607 -4.89 0.62 2.63
N ALA A 608 -5.59 1.71 2.30
CA ALA A 608 -5.82 2.84 3.22
C ALA A 608 -7.11 2.74 4.10
N ARG A 609 -7.84 1.62 4.06
CA ARG A 609 -9.22 1.53 4.63
C ARG A 609 -9.44 0.52 5.75
N SER A 610 -8.48 -0.33 6.08
CA SER A 610 -8.76 -1.50 6.94
C SER A 610 -7.62 -1.83 7.88
N TYR A 611 -7.86 -1.91 9.19
CA TYR A 611 -7.05 -2.77 10.07
C TYR A 611 -7.31 -4.23 9.74
N ASN A 612 -6.23 -4.96 9.45
CA ASN A 612 -6.32 -6.27 8.85
C ASN A 612 -7.16 -7.25 9.70
N GLY A 613 -7.93 -8.07 8.99
CA GLY A 613 -8.87 -9.05 9.56
C GLY A 613 -9.97 -9.54 8.62
N ASN A 614 -10.20 -8.94 7.44
CA ASN A 614 -11.26 -9.41 6.54
C ASN A 614 -11.08 -9.06 5.06
N SER A 615 -10.42 -9.94 4.29
CA SER A 615 -10.83 -10.33 2.94
C SER A 615 -9.96 -11.48 2.43
N GLY A 616 -10.55 -12.68 2.26
CA GLY A 616 -9.94 -13.78 1.50
C GLY A 616 -9.40 -14.94 2.35
N PHE A 617 -9.86 -16.14 2.02
CA PHE A 617 -9.67 -17.41 2.72
C PHE A 617 -8.21 -17.95 2.64
N SER A 618 -7.17 -17.19 3.05
CA SER A 618 -5.79 -17.73 3.18
C SER A 618 -4.79 -16.90 4.02
N ILE A 619 -5.19 -15.90 4.82
CA ILE A 619 -4.26 -15.23 5.78
C ILE A 619 -4.22 -15.97 7.13
N LEU A 620 -4.47 -17.28 7.13
CA LEU A 620 -4.37 -18.09 8.34
C LEU A 620 -2.93 -18.57 8.52
N LYS A 621 -2.22 -17.87 9.42
CA LYS A 621 -1.01 -18.29 10.18
C LYS A 621 0.36 -17.86 9.65
N SER A 622 0.63 -16.56 9.46
CA SER A 622 1.94 -15.93 9.80
C SER A 622 2.08 -14.51 9.24
N ALA A 623 1.45 -13.55 9.91
CA ALA A 623 1.95 -12.18 10.08
C ALA A 623 0.92 -11.46 10.94
N ASN A 624 1.36 -10.86 12.04
CA ASN A 624 0.53 -9.90 12.76
C ASN A 624 0.36 -8.67 11.85
N ALA A 625 -0.62 -8.68 10.95
CA ALA A 625 -0.96 -7.50 10.18
C ALA A 625 -1.73 -6.52 11.08
N VAL A 626 -1.21 -5.31 11.24
CA VAL A 626 -1.77 -4.28 12.10
C VAL A 626 -1.72 -2.98 11.30
N VAL A 627 -2.87 -2.47 10.87
CA VAL A 627 -2.91 -1.10 10.34
C VAL A 627 -2.92 -0.15 11.53
N ALA A 628 -1.74 0.37 11.88
CA ALA A 628 -1.71 1.67 12.52
C ALA A 628 -2.24 2.71 11.50
N ASN A 629 -2.85 3.79 12.02
CA ASN A 629 -3.65 4.74 11.26
C ASN A 629 -3.05 5.10 9.87
N PRO A 630 -3.76 4.85 8.75
CA PRO A 630 -3.23 4.91 7.38
C PRO A 630 -2.77 6.33 6.96
N ILE A 631 -3.11 7.34 7.75
CA ILE A 631 -2.74 8.73 7.48
C ILE A 631 -1.47 9.13 8.25
N THR A 632 -1.37 8.73 9.52
CA THR A 632 -0.34 9.21 10.46
C THR A 632 0.77 8.20 10.73
N ALA A 633 0.48 6.91 10.60
CA ALA A 633 1.41 5.81 10.85
C ALA A 633 0.96 4.54 10.09
N ASP A 634 1.21 4.50 8.78
CA ASP A 634 0.71 3.47 7.85
C ASP A 634 1.58 2.19 7.77
N LYS A 635 2.61 2.09 8.62
CA LYS A 635 3.59 1.00 8.60
C LYS A 635 2.96 -0.39 8.66
N GLN A 636 3.46 -1.30 7.84
CA GLN A 636 3.03 -2.70 7.76
C GLN A 636 4.16 -3.69 8.05
N PRO A 637 3.85 -4.98 8.26
CA PRO A 637 4.87 -6.04 8.24
C PRO A 637 5.68 -5.99 6.95
N ILE A 638 6.97 -6.32 7.03
CA ILE A 638 7.91 -6.21 5.91
C ILE A 638 8.12 -7.59 5.28
N ALA A 639 8.26 -7.66 3.96
CA ALA A 639 8.64 -8.88 3.27
C ALA A 639 10.10 -9.26 3.59
N GLU A 640 10.37 -10.55 3.82
CA GLU A 640 11.73 -11.02 4.11
C GLU A 640 12.54 -11.18 2.82
N GLU A 641 13.25 -10.12 2.42
CA GLU A 641 14.09 -10.16 1.23
C GLU A 641 15.50 -10.69 1.48
N THR A 642 16.02 -11.53 0.58
CA THR A 642 17.42 -11.98 0.62
C THR A 642 18.22 -11.45 -0.56
N PRO A 643 19.47 -10.99 -0.35
CA PRO A 643 20.30 -10.53 -1.45
C PRO A 643 20.65 -11.69 -2.40
N PRO A 644 20.81 -11.42 -3.71
CA PRO A 644 21.36 -12.40 -4.64
C PRO A 644 22.71 -12.95 -4.17
N SER A 645 23.03 -14.16 -4.60
CA SER A 645 24.27 -14.83 -4.21
C SER A 645 25.52 -14.05 -4.69
N MET A 646 26.66 -14.27 -4.05
CA MET A 646 27.93 -13.69 -4.55
C MET A 646 28.23 -14.13 -5.98
N LEU A 647 27.88 -15.37 -6.33
CA LEU A 647 28.02 -15.92 -7.67
C LEU A 647 27.17 -15.15 -8.69
N PHE A 648 25.95 -14.73 -8.32
CA PHE A 648 25.15 -13.85 -9.16
C PHE A 648 25.88 -12.54 -9.46
N PHE A 649 26.43 -11.86 -8.45
CA PHE A 649 27.15 -10.60 -8.66
C PHE A 649 28.44 -10.78 -9.48
N GLU A 650 29.12 -11.92 -9.36
CA GLU A 650 30.24 -12.29 -10.23
C GLU A 650 29.78 -12.51 -11.68
N SER A 651 28.69 -13.24 -11.87
CA SER A 651 28.06 -13.52 -13.17
C SER A 651 27.62 -12.22 -13.85
N LEU A 652 27.01 -11.31 -13.08
CA LEU A 652 26.59 -9.98 -13.52
C LEU A 652 27.78 -9.17 -14.05
N ARG A 653 28.92 -9.14 -13.32
CA ARG A 653 30.14 -8.43 -13.73
C ARG A 653 30.85 -9.06 -14.93
N ASN A 654 30.90 -10.39 -14.97
CA ASN A 654 31.67 -11.12 -15.98
C ASN A 654 30.87 -11.41 -17.25
N GLY A 655 29.54 -11.25 -17.22
CA GLY A 655 28.64 -11.64 -18.31
C GLY A 655 28.61 -13.16 -18.55
N GLN A 656 29.02 -13.95 -17.55
CA GLN A 656 29.14 -15.41 -17.58
C GLN A 656 28.15 -16.06 -16.64
#